data_AF-H3GXB9-F1
#
_entry.id   AF-H3GXB9-F1
#
_cell.length_a   1.000
_cell.length_b   1.000
_cell.length_c   1.000
_cell.angle_alpha   90.00
_cell.angle_beta   90.00
_cell.angle_gamma   90.00
#
_symmetry.space_group_name_H-M   'P 1'
#
loop_
_entity.id
_entity.type
_entity.pdbx_description
1 polymer ?
#
loop_
_entity_poly.entity_id
_entity_poly.type
_entity_poly.pdbx_seq_one_letter_code
_entity_poly.pdbx_strand_id
1 'polypeptide(L)'
;MQRRELRPSQELLSLLDYLNDVVGLSARYVFQQQLTPPQLLQTPQSELRRVFPELCGLVDFLLPANRTTDLAPAPPSALVRRVFRHPEAQWLSRSARQSGVSALLCQQLIRQARQSNTNDTVDADNTYWAATELIVHLLLDALLSTCYQRLGRPPDACKWTPSQPKPRFHAMTCFPVWSSLLPFAAMMALRYPQTFQQVLEEHRRSDKRRTRVNCEFAQVTGVWRLVEEMNKGDKENRQAVTDVMISLLRFASDKLLYRSNNAKEDKSTVGAHLDDQLLEKFFTGVQGFAFKSWRANAVLKSALFGALEEALTPPAGRAMVGIVPLRIAVFMAVGCMIVKDLAADVTSMLVKPLKEAVATSREVRGPVLAFLIGFCAHVELVPIASVLDVLELLVQSYKAVLQKDADVEAQKQQRLELIFYVMYVAQHRGQDVDKLRQDVSSDAAAVLKLVSQFQLRLCSEIAFEDFYVAAPVHWTAEVWKHWVFLTDEEVATFVSEAQENDTDTEQEFKERVVRWKALAGALGFRPSLLSQFKQMDILLKPHLIPSTTLADLTEENGFVSQARKRRRIGHVAKKRVDPDFLERSFDVLHLPDVMERVCSFMSAKRLCRMALVCRAFAELSHRASLWRPLYLQLGLSVGKKQGVLLLLQ
;
A
#
# COMPACT_ATOMS: atom_id res chain seq x y z
N MET A 1 -3.99 -32.66 -14.72
CA MET A 1 -2.76 -33.34 -14.27
C MET A 1 -2.81 -33.50 -12.75
N GLN A 2 -3.08 -34.73 -12.30
CA GLN A 2 -3.18 -35.12 -10.89
C GLN A 2 -1.80 -35.04 -10.22
N ARG A 3 -1.72 -34.38 -9.06
CA ARG A 3 -0.53 -34.40 -8.20
C ARG A 3 -0.32 -35.83 -7.70
N ARG A 4 0.70 -36.51 -8.20
CA ARG A 4 1.32 -37.61 -7.45
C ARG A 4 1.90 -37.02 -6.17
N GLU A 5 1.24 -37.24 -5.05
CA GLU A 5 1.82 -37.02 -3.73
C GLU A 5 3.02 -37.97 -3.59
N LEU A 6 4.22 -37.44 -3.82
CA LEU A 6 5.46 -38.11 -3.46
C LEU A 6 5.39 -38.39 -1.96
N ARG A 7 5.36 -39.67 -1.58
CA ARG A 7 5.46 -40.08 -0.16
C ARG A 7 6.65 -39.32 0.47
N PRO A 8 6.49 -38.71 1.65
CA PRO A 8 7.61 -38.07 2.33
C PRO A 8 8.74 -39.09 2.49
N SER A 9 9.98 -38.69 2.15
CA SER A 9 11.14 -39.56 2.30
C SER A 9 11.29 -39.97 3.77
N GLN A 10 11.71 -41.20 4.02
CA GLN A 10 11.90 -41.73 5.39
C GLN A 10 12.81 -40.83 6.24
N GLU A 11 13.83 -40.23 5.59
CA GLU A 11 14.72 -39.23 6.19
C GLU A 11 13.98 -37.99 6.69
N LEU A 12 13.01 -37.46 5.93
CA LEU A 12 12.21 -36.30 6.32
C LEU A 12 11.40 -36.59 7.59
N LEU A 13 10.75 -37.76 7.64
CA LEU A 13 9.94 -38.17 8.78
C LEU A 13 10.82 -38.39 10.02
N SER A 14 11.96 -39.06 9.87
CA SER A 14 12.88 -39.28 11.00
C SER A 14 13.41 -37.97 11.62
N LEU A 15 13.75 -36.99 10.78
CA LEU A 15 14.23 -35.68 11.25
C LEU A 15 13.10 -34.84 11.85
N LEU A 16 11.87 -34.99 11.33
CA LEU A 16 10.68 -34.35 11.88
C LEU A 16 10.34 -34.90 13.26
N ASP A 17 10.35 -36.22 13.43
CA ASP A 17 10.12 -36.88 14.72
C ASP A 17 11.17 -36.43 15.73
N TYR A 18 12.45 -36.42 15.35
CA TYR A 18 13.53 -35.94 16.19
C TYR A 18 13.35 -34.47 16.61
N LEU A 19 13.00 -33.57 15.68
CA LEU A 19 12.69 -32.17 16.00
C LEU A 19 11.53 -32.06 17.00
N ASN A 20 10.45 -32.81 16.77
CA ASN A 20 9.25 -32.77 17.58
C ASN A 20 9.49 -33.30 19.01
N ASP A 21 10.23 -34.40 19.13
CA ASP A 21 10.59 -34.99 20.41
C ASP A 21 11.44 -34.05 21.24
N VAL A 22 12.49 -33.47 20.65
CA VAL A 22 13.39 -32.53 21.34
C VAL A 22 12.65 -31.27 21.79
N VAL A 23 11.82 -30.68 20.92
CA VAL A 23 11.00 -29.51 21.25
C VAL A 23 9.99 -29.87 22.35
N GLY A 24 9.35 -31.02 22.26
CA GLY A 24 8.37 -31.52 23.23
C GLY A 24 8.97 -31.74 24.60
N LEU A 25 10.12 -32.43 24.67
CA LEU A 25 10.88 -32.66 25.90
C LEU A 25 11.32 -31.34 26.55
N SER A 26 11.90 -30.43 25.76
CA SER A 26 12.34 -29.12 26.23
C SER A 26 11.17 -28.30 26.79
N ALA A 27 10.00 -28.33 26.11
CA ALA A 27 8.83 -27.56 26.56
C ALA A 27 8.27 -28.11 27.86
N ARG A 28 8.20 -29.45 28.01
CA ARG A 28 7.79 -30.09 29.26
C ARG A 28 8.73 -29.75 30.41
N TYR A 29 10.03 -29.80 30.17
CA TYR A 29 11.04 -29.45 31.18
C TYR A 29 10.88 -28.00 31.66
N VAL A 30 10.74 -27.05 30.73
CA VAL A 30 10.52 -25.63 31.08
C VAL A 30 9.27 -25.44 31.93
N PHE A 31 8.15 -26.09 31.59
CA PHE A 31 6.93 -26.00 32.37
C PHE A 31 7.06 -26.64 33.76
N GLN A 32 7.75 -27.79 33.86
CA GLN A 32 7.98 -28.47 35.14
C GLN A 32 8.87 -27.64 36.08
N GLN A 33 9.91 -27.01 35.54
CA GLN A 33 10.86 -26.19 36.30
C GLN A 33 10.40 -24.74 36.50
N GLN A 34 9.24 -24.36 35.95
CA GLN A 34 8.69 -22.99 35.99
C GLN A 34 9.68 -21.92 35.50
N LEU A 35 10.56 -22.27 34.56
CA LEU A 35 11.57 -21.35 34.04
C LEU A 35 10.89 -20.27 33.19
N THR A 36 11.25 -19.01 33.41
CA THR A 36 10.68 -17.91 32.63
C THR A 36 11.46 -17.71 31.32
N PRO A 37 10.78 -17.38 30.20
CA PRO A 37 11.46 -17.10 28.93
C PRO A 37 12.61 -16.07 28.99
N PRO A 38 12.52 -14.93 29.70
CA PRO A 38 13.63 -13.99 29.79
C PRO A 38 14.85 -14.57 30.51
N GLN A 39 14.67 -15.41 31.54
CA GLN A 39 15.78 -16.08 32.22
C GLN A 39 16.49 -17.03 31.26
N LEU A 40 15.73 -17.87 30.53
CA LEU A 40 16.27 -18.81 29.55
C LEU A 40 17.10 -18.13 28.46
N LEU A 41 16.65 -16.98 27.97
CA LEU A 41 17.33 -16.25 26.90
C LEU A 41 18.60 -15.53 27.38
N GLN A 42 18.73 -15.28 28.68
CA GLN A 42 19.92 -14.66 29.28
C GLN A 42 20.97 -15.69 29.73
N THR A 43 20.60 -16.97 29.81
CA THR A 43 21.49 -18.05 30.25
C THR A 43 22.71 -18.22 29.30
N PRO A 44 23.94 -18.35 29.85
CA PRO A 44 25.14 -18.69 29.10
C PRO A 44 25.01 -20.00 28.32
N GLN A 45 25.74 -20.13 27.20
CA GLN A 45 25.66 -21.33 26.34
C GLN A 45 26.11 -22.61 27.06
N SER A 46 27.13 -22.53 27.91
CA SER A 46 27.62 -23.68 28.69
C SER A 46 26.58 -24.23 29.66
N GLU A 47 25.82 -23.35 30.29
CA GLU A 47 24.74 -23.72 31.21
C GLU A 47 23.52 -24.23 30.45
N LEU A 48 23.16 -23.60 29.32
CA LEU A 48 22.10 -24.13 28.46
C LEU A 48 22.40 -25.51 27.89
N ARG A 49 23.67 -25.82 27.57
CA ARG A 49 24.07 -27.17 27.16
C ARG A 49 23.92 -28.21 28.28
N ARG A 50 24.02 -27.81 29.55
CA ARG A 50 23.77 -28.69 30.69
C ARG A 50 22.28 -28.90 30.96
N VAL A 51 21.48 -27.85 30.80
CA VAL A 51 20.04 -27.86 31.11
C VAL A 51 19.20 -28.42 29.95
N PHE A 52 19.59 -28.14 28.71
CA PHE A 52 18.92 -28.58 27.47
C PHE A 52 19.91 -29.24 26.49
N PRO A 53 20.53 -30.37 26.86
CA PRO A 53 21.54 -31.03 26.04
C PRO A 53 20.98 -31.50 24.69
N GLU A 54 19.75 -32.00 24.65
CA GLU A 54 19.11 -32.50 23.42
C GLU A 54 18.79 -31.35 22.45
N LEU A 55 18.36 -30.19 22.96
CA LEU A 55 18.08 -29.02 22.13
C LEU A 55 19.36 -28.47 21.51
N CYS A 56 20.44 -28.39 22.29
CA CYS A 56 21.73 -27.94 21.79
C CYS A 56 22.31 -28.96 20.79
N GLY A 57 22.21 -30.26 21.09
CA GLY A 57 22.64 -31.35 20.22
C GLY A 57 21.88 -31.36 18.89
N LEU A 58 20.57 -31.11 18.91
CA LEU A 58 19.78 -30.92 17.69
C LEU A 58 20.32 -29.76 16.84
N VAL A 59 20.57 -28.60 17.44
CA VAL A 59 21.07 -27.43 16.71
C VAL A 59 22.45 -27.71 16.11
N ASP A 60 23.33 -28.35 16.86
CA ASP A 60 24.67 -28.76 16.40
C ASP A 60 24.58 -29.82 15.29
N PHE A 61 23.56 -30.69 15.31
CA PHE A 61 23.29 -31.66 14.25
C PHE A 61 22.80 -31.01 12.95
N LEU A 62 21.95 -29.98 13.05
CA LEU A 62 21.28 -29.32 11.92
C LEU A 62 22.20 -28.38 11.10
N LEU A 63 23.31 -27.90 11.69
CA LEU A 63 24.20 -26.93 11.07
C LEU A 63 25.59 -27.55 10.80
N PRO A 64 26.17 -27.37 9.60
CA PRO A 64 27.42 -28.02 9.21
C PRO A 64 28.68 -27.47 9.92
N ALA A 65 28.62 -26.24 10.45
CA ALA A 65 29.79 -25.42 10.78
C ALA A 65 30.67 -25.84 11.98
N ASN A 66 30.36 -26.92 12.70
CA ASN A 66 31.03 -27.24 13.97
C ASN A 66 31.36 -28.72 14.17
N ARG A 67 31.47 -29.49 13.08
CA ARG A 67 31.66 -30.94 13.20
C ARG A 67 33.13 -31.32 13.22
N THR A 68 33.56 -31.82 14.38
CA THR A 68 34.67 -32.77 14.48
C THR A 68 34.26 -34.07 13.78
N THR A 69 35.21 -34.72 13.10
CA THR A 69 35.10 -35.78 12.08
C THR A 69 34.31 -37.06 12.41
N ASP A 70 33.70 -37.20 13.59
CA ASP A 70 33.18 -38.47 14.11
C ASP A 70 31.64 -38.58 14.18
N LEU A 71 30.87 -37.60 13.66
CA LEU A 71 29.39 -37.59 13.72
C LEU A 71 28.71 -37.76 12.34
N ALA A 72 27.67 -38.61 12.29
CA ALA A 72 26.86 -38.93 11.10
C ALA A 72 26.43 -37.70 10.30
N PRO A 73 26.58 -37.66 8.95
CA PRO A 73 26.61 -36.46 8.10
C PRO A 73 25.45 -35.49 8.33
N ALA A 74 25.72 -34.18 8.17
CA ALA A 74 24.71 -33.16 8.38
C ALA A 74 23.58 -33.30 7.34
N PRO A 75 22.31 -33.13 7.74
CA PRO A 75 21.23 -33.20 6.78
C PRO A 75 21.37 -32.04 5.75
N PRO A 76 21.03 -32.27 4.47
CA PRO A 76 21.04 -31.21 3.47
C PRO A 76 20.16 -30.02 3.90
N SER A 77 20.58 -28.78 3.60
CA SER A 77 19.86 -27.58 4.06
C SER A 77 18.42 -27.52 3.54
N ALA A 78 18.18 -28.02 2.32
CA ALA A 78 16.84 -28.17 1.77
C ALA A 78 15.96 -29.15 2.56
N LEU A 79 16.53 -30.24 3.09
CA LEU A 79 15.83 -31.19 3.96
C LEU A 79 15.45 -30.52 5.28
N VAL A 80 16.40 -29.82 5.92
CA VAL A 80 16.15 -29.06 7.16
C VAL A 80 15.03 -28.03 6.96
N ARG A 81 15.10 -27.22 5.91
CA ARG A 81 14.05 -26.24 5.56
C ARG A 81 12.68 -26.92 5.39
N ARG A 82 12.62 -28.09 4.75
CA ARG A 82 11.38 -28.85 4.57
C ARG A 82 10.81 -29.36 5.89
N VAL A 83 11.65 -29.82 6.82
CA VAL A 83 11.19 -30.29 8.15
C VAL A 83 10.56 -29.14 8.94
N PHE A 84 11.23 -27.99 9.02
CA PHE A 84 10.69 -26.83 9.74
C PHE A 84 9.41 -26.24 9.12
N ARG A 85 9.22 -26.43 7.80
CA ARG A 85 8.00 -26.08 7.06
C ARG A 85 6.89 -27.13 7.18
N HIS A 86 7.18 -28.32 7.70
CA HIS A 86 6.21 -29.41 7.70
C HIS A 86 4.98 -29.06 8.56
N PRO A 87 3.75 -29.39 8.12
CA PRO A 87 2.52 -29.10 8.87
C PRO A 87 2.48 -29.64 10.30
N GLU A 88 3.17 -30.75 10.53
CA GLU A 88 3.23 -31.43 11.83
C GLU A 88 4.42 -30.98 12.70
N ALA A 89 5.23 -30.02 12.23
CA ALA A 89 6.36 -29.52 12.99
C ALA A 89 5.89 -28.70 14.21
N GLN A 90 6.28 -29.14 15.41
CA GLN A 90 5.77 -28.61 16.68
C GLN A 90 6.58 -27.44 17.25
N TRP A 91 7.67 -27.04 16.58
CA TRP A 91 8.55 -25.95 17.03
C TRP A 91 7.86 -24.59 17.11
N LEU A 92 6.72 -24.39 16.46
CA LEU A 92 5.85 -23.20 16.57
C LEU A 92 4.46 -23.50 17.16
N SER A 93 4.31 -24.66 17.80
CA SER A 93 3.09 -25.01 18.52
C SER A 93 2.79 -23.97 19.62
N ARG A 94 1.55 -23.95 20.11
CA ARG A 94 1.19 -23.10 21.26
C ARG A 94 2.07 -23.41 22.47
N SER A 95 2.33 -24.70 22.74
CA SER A 95 3.18 -25.15 23.84
C SER A 95 4.62 -24.65 23.72
N ALA A 96 5.25 -24.84 22.56
CA ALA A 96 6.64 -24.40 22.31
C ALA A 96 6.81 -22.88 22.41
N ARG A 97 5.82 -22.09 21.96
CA ARG A 97 5.85 -20.63 22.07
C ARG A 97 5.60 -20.14 23.48
N GLN A 98 4.64 -20.72 24.19
CA GLN A 98 4.30 -20.29 25.56
C GLN A 98 5.38 -20.67 26.58
N SER A 99 6.04 -21.81 26.40
CA SER A 99 7.22 -22.19 27.19
C SER A 99 8.45 -21.33 26.87
N GLY A 100 8.52 -20.72 25.68
CA GLY A 100 9.70 -19.99 25.22
C GLY A 100 10.75 -20.88 24.54
N VAL A 101 10.50 -22.18 24.38
CA VAL A 101 11.41 -23.10 23.66
C VAL A 101 11.60 -22.68 22.21
N SER A 102 10.56 -22.19 21.52
CA SER A 102 10.70 -21.63 20.17
C SER A 102 11.74 -20.51 20.12
N ALA A 103 11.71 -19.62 21.12
CA ALA A 103 12.62 -18.49 21.23
C ALA A 103 14.04 -18.97 21.56
N LEU A 104 14.17 -19.96 22.45
CA LEU A 104 15.45 -20.58 22.80
C LEU A 104 16.09 -21.27 21.59
N LEU A 105 15.32 -22.04 20.82
CA LEU A 105 15.77 -22.69 19.59
C LEU A 105 16.29 -21.66 18.58
N CYS A 106 15.53 -20.59 18.33
CA CYS A 106 15.97 -19.49 17.45
C CYS A 106 17.26 -18.83 17.96
N GLN A 107 17.38 -18.63 19.27
CA GLN A 107 18.59 -18.06 19.85
C GLN A 107 19.81 -18.96 19.66
N GLN A 108 19.67 -20.27 19.88
CA GLN A 108 20.77 -21.22 19.68
C GLN A 108 21.19 -21.30 18.21
N LEU A 109 20.22 -21.36 17.29
CA LEU A 109 20.50 -21.30 15.85
C LEU A 109 21.31 -20.04 15.50
N ILE A 110 20.88 -18.87 15.97
CA ILE A 110 21.59 -17.60 15.70
C ILE A 110 22.97 -17.59 16.36
N ARG A 111 23.12 -18.12 17.58
CA ARG A 111 24.44 -18.23 18.24
C ARG A 111 25.40 -19.08 17.40
N GLN A 112 24.93 -20.20 16.85
CA GLN A 112 25.76 -21.04 15.96
C GLN A 112 26.13 -20.34 14.66
N ALA A 113 25.21 -19.60 14.03
CA ALA A 113 25.54 -18.80 12.86
C ALA A 113 26.60 -17.71 13.12
N ARG A 114 26.73 -17.22 14.37
CA ARG A 114 27.80 -16.29 14.74
C ARG A 114 29.16 -16.97 14.87
N GLN A 115 29.18 -18.26 15.20
CA GLN A 115 30.40 -19.05 15.39
C GLN A 115 30.95 -19.56 14.05
N SER A 116 30.10 -19.72 13.04
CA SER A 116 30.41 -20.15 11.66
C SER A 116 31.23 -19.13 10.81
N ASN A 117 31.91 -18.17 11.44
CA ASN A 117 32.60 -17.08 10.74
C ASN A 117 33.96 -17.55 10.20
N THR A 118 34.01 -18.16 9.00
CA THR A 118 35.20 -18.15 8.11
C THR A 118 34.95 -18.96 6.83
N ASN A 119 35.02 -18.31 5.67
CA ASN A 119 35.59 -18.77 4.39
C ASN A 119 35.29 -20.17 3.81
N ASP A 120 34.28 -20.90 4.29
CA ASP A 120 33.96 -22.19 3.69
C ASP A 120 33.32 -22.00 2.32
N THR A 121 34.03 -22.50 1.31
CA THR A 121 33.68 -22.53 -0.10
C THR A 121 32.23 -22.95 -0.30
N VAL A 122 31.47 -22.13 -1.03
CA VAL A 122 30.15 -22.49 -1.55
C VAL A 122 30.30 -23.80 -2.32
N ASP A 123 29.70 -24.88 -1.81
CA ASP A 123 29.63 -26.15 -2.52
C ASP A 123 28.96 -25.91 -3.88
N ALA A 124 29.62 -26.31 -4.97
CA ALA A 124 29.17 -26.05 -6.34
C ALA A 124 27.77 -26.63 -6.64
N ASP A 125 27.30 -27.59 -5.83
CA ASP A 125 26.03 -28.31 -5.98
C ASP A 125 24.86 -27.71 -5.17
N ASN A 126 25.01 -26.55 -4.50
CA ASN A 126 23.92 -25.90 -3.72
C ASN A 126 23.25 -26.80 -2.65
N THR A 127 23.91 -27.90 -2.26
CA THR A 127 23.32 -28.91 -1.35
C THR A 127 23.34 -28.43 0.11
N TYR A 128 24.33 -27.61 0.46
CA TYR A 128 24.50 -27.01 1.78
C TYR A 128 24.55 -25.49 1.68
N TRP A 129 23.65 -24.81 2.38
CA TRP A 129 23.63 -23.35 2.51
C TRP A 129 24.47 -22.91 3.69
N ALA A 130 24.96 -21.67 3.66
CA ALA A 130 25.55 -21.04 4.84
C ALA A 130 24.54 -21.08 6.00
N ALA A 131 25.03 -21.27 7.24
CA ALA A 131 24.17 -21.34 8.41
C ALA A 131 23.26 -20.11 8.55
N THR A 132 23.79 -18.94 8.21
CA THR A 132 23.04 -17.66 8.18
C THR A 132 21.88 -17.70 7.19
N GLU A 133 22.12 -18.15 5.96
CA GLU A 133 21.13 -18.26 4.89
C GLU A 133 20.01 -19.25 5.25
N LEU A 134 20.38 -20.45 5.75
CA LEU A 134 19.40 -21.43 6.22
C LEU A 134 18.51 -20.85 7.33
N ILE A 135 19.09 -20.19 8.34
CA ILE A 135 18.31 -19.61 9.45
C ILE A 135 17.37 -18.51 8.95
N VAL A 136 17.83 -17.65 8.03
CA VAL A 136 16.97 -16.63 7.43
C VAL A 136 15.81 -17.29 6.67
N HIS A 137 16.06 -18.36 5.92
CA HIS A 137 14.98 -19.14 5.31
C HIS A 137 14.01 -19.67 6.36
N LEU A 138 14.48 -20.31 7.43
CA LEU A 138 13.60 -20.86 8.48
C LEU A 138 12.71 -19.79 9.11
N LEU A 139 13.26 -18.61 9.40
CA LEU A 139 12.52 -17.50 9.99
C LEU A 139 11.52 -16.89 9.00
N LEU A 140 11.94 -16.56 7.78
CA LEU A 140 11.06 -15.97 6.77
C LEU A 140 9.99 -16.94 6.29
N ASP A 141 10.29 -18.23 6.20
CA ASP A 141 9.31 -19.27 5.93
C ASP A 141 8.20 -19.26 6.98
N ALA A 142 8.57 -19.21 8.26
CA ALA A 142 7.60 -19.20 9.36
C ALA A 142 6.74 -17.93 9.40
N LEU A 143 7.33 -16.77 9.07
CA LEU A 143 6.70 -15.45 9.15
C LEU A 143 5.84 -15.12 7.92
N LEU A 144 6.36 -15.43 6.72
CA LEU A 144 5.79 -15.02 5.44
C LEU A 144 4.94 -16.13 4.81
N SER A 145 5.09 -17.40 5.18
CA SER A 145 4.20 -18.44 4.65
C SER A 145 2.79 -18.30 5.21
N THR A 146 1.80 -18.52 4.36
CA THR A 146 0.40 -18.50 4.79
C THR A 146 0.13 -19.59 5.82
N CYS A 147 -0.84 -19.34 6.71
CA CYS A 147 -1.26 -20.35 7.68
C CYS A 147 -1.79 -21.65 7.01
N TYR A 148 -2.27 -21.59 5.75
CA TYR A 148 -2.57 -22.80 4.96
C TYR A 148 -1.34 -23.61 4.58
N GLN A 149 -0.29 -22.95 4.05
CA GLN A 149 0.96 -23.62 3.70
C GLN A 149 1.62 -24.23 4.93
N ARG A 150 1.58 -23.52 6.05
CA ARG A 150 2.23 -23.94 7.30
C ARG A 150 1.50 -25.04 8.05
N LEU A 151 0.17 -25.09 8.00
CA LEU A 151 -0.62 -26.04 8.79
C LEU A 151 -1.25 -27.14 7.93
N GLY A 152 -1.02 -27.11 6.61
CA GLY A 152 -1.65 -28.01 5.62
C GLY A 152 -3.16 -27.79 5.43
N ARG A 153 -3.84 -27.20 6.42
CA ARG A 153 -5.27 -26.87 6.41
C ARG A 153 -5.47 -25.44 6.89
N PRO A 154 -6.42 -24.69 6.28
CA PRO A 154 -6.63 -23.31 6.66
C PRO A 154 -7.44 -23.25 7.96
N PRO A 155 -6.95 -22.57 9.02
CA PRO A 155 -7.73 -22.39 10.25
C PRO A 155 -9.06 -21.69 9.98
N ASP A 156 -10.09 -21.98 10.77
CA ASP A 156 -11.38 -21.29 10.65
C ASP A 156 -11.26 -19.79 10.95
N ALA A 157 -10.39 -19.40 11.89
CA ALA A 157 -10.06 -17.99 12.13
C ALA A 157 -9.36 -17.29 10.94
N CYS A 158 -8.89 -18.05 9.95
CA CYS A 158 -8.35 -17.55 8.69
C CYS A 158 -9.40 -17.50 7.55
N LYS A 159 -10.67 -17.82 7.83
CA LYS A 159 -11.82 -17.60 6.95
C LYS A 159 -12.53 -16.32 7.42
N TRP A 160 -12.26 -15.19 6.77
CA TRP A 160 -12.99 -13.96 7.06
C TRP A 160 -14.08 -13.78 6.01
N THR A 161 -15.32 -13.68 6.45
CA THR A 161 -16.42 -13.28 5.57
C THR A 161 -16.61 -11.76 5.67
N PRO A 162 -17.05 -11.10 4.59
CA PRO A 162 -17.16 -9.63 4.52
C PRO A 162 -18.22 -9.07 5.47
N SER A 163 -19.18 -9.93 5.83
CA SER A 163 -20.23 -9.66 6.83
C SER A 163 -19.74 -9.74 8.27
N GLN A 164 -18.53 -10.28 8.51
CA GLN A 164 -17.99 -10.42 9.85
C GLN A 164 -17.07 -9.24 10.19
N PRO A 165 -17.17 -8.70 11.42
CA PRO A 165 -16.19 -7.73 11.89
C PRO A 165 -14.78 -8.33 11.83
N LYS A 166 -13.80 -7.46 11.63
CA LYS A 166 -12.37 -7.81 11.61
C LYS A 166 -12.04 -8.84 12.70
N PRO A 167 -11.48 -10.02 12.34
CA PRO A 167 -11.21 -11.06 13.32
C PRO A 167 -10.28 -10.49 14.40
N ARG A 168 -10.59 -10.77 15.67
CA ARG A 168 -9.78 -10.29 16.80
C ARG A 168 -8.34 -10.77 16.61
N PHE A 169 -7.38 -9.88 16.86
CA PHE A 169 -5.94 -10.14 16.71
C PHE A 169 -5.48 -11.47 17.36
N HIS A 170 -6.02 -11.80 18.53
CA HIS A 170 -5.68 -13.01 19.27
C HIS A 170 -6.26 -14.30 18.67
N ALA A 171 -7.26 -14.20 17.79
CA ALA A 171 -7.89 -15.35 17.15
C ALA A 171 -7.07 -15.88 15.96
N MET A 172 -6.23 -15.05 15.33
CA MET A 172 -5.42 -15.49 14.20
C MET A 172 -4.14 -16.17 14.68
N THR A 173 -3.90 -17.38 14.19
CA THR A 173 -2.74 -18.21 14.59
C THR A 173 -1.39 -17.61 14.18
N CYS A 174 -1.38 -16.83 13.10
CA CYS A 174 -0.19 -16.25 12.51
C CYS A 174 0.41 -15.11 13.39
N PHE A 175 -0.41 -14.34 14.11
CA PHE A 175 0.06 -13.21 14.94
C PHE A 175 0.97 -13.60 16.11
N PRO A 176 0.63 -14.59 16.96
CA PRO A 176 1.54 -14.98 18.01
C PRO A 176 2.83 -15.62 17.47
N VAL A 177 2.88 -16.07 16.21
CA VAL A 177 4.13 -16.52 15.57
C VAL A 177 5.01 -15.31 15.28
N TRP A 178 4.44 -14.28 14.65
CA TRP A 178 5.12 -12.99 14.47
C TRP A 178 5.68 -12.46 15.79
N SER A 179 4.88 -12.38 16.85
CA SER A 179 5.37 -11.91 18.15
C SER A 179 6.50 -12.75 18.75
N SER A 180 6.57 -14.06 18.45
CA SER A 180 7.60 -14.94 18.99
C SER A 180 8.92 -14.86 18.21
N LEU A 181 8.84 -14.70 16.88
CA LEU A 181 10.00 -14.77 15.99
C LEU A 181 10.58 -13.40 15.62
N LEU A 182 9.81 -12.33 15.77
CA LEU A 182 10.17 -10.98 15.35
C LEU A 182 11.50 -10.47 15.94
N PRO A 183 11.84 -10.66 17.23
CA PRO A 183 13.14 -10.23 17.76
C PRO A 183 14.32 -10.91 17.06
N PHE A 184 14.16 -12.19 16.67
CA PHE A 184 15.18 -12.99 16.01
C PHE A 184 15.33 -12.63 14.54
N ALA A 185 14.21 -12.39 13.85
CA ALA A 185 14.22 -11.89 12.48
C ALA A 185 14.87 -10.49 12.40
N ALA A 186 14.55 -9.59 13.33
CA ALA A 186 15.18 -8.27 13.41
C ALA A 186 16.70 -8.38 13.66
N MET A 187 17.12 -9.28 14.56
CA MET A 187 18.53 -9.53 14.83
C MET A 187 19.29 -10.03 13.59
N MET A 188 18.69 -10.94 12.81
CA MET A 188 19.29 -11.42 11.57
C MET A 188 19.34 -10.33 10.50
N ALA A 189 18.28 -9.53 10.35
CA ALA A 189 18.23 -8.43 9.40
C ALA A 189 19.25 -7.32 9.72
N LEU A 190 19.48 -7.03 11.00
CA LEU A 190 20.47 -6.03 11.43
C LEU A 190 21.92 -6.51 11.25
N ARG A 191 22.18 -7.80 11.50
CA ARG A 191 23.55 -8.35 11.51
C ARG A 191 23.99 -8.89 10.15
N TYR A 192 23.08 -9.45 9.37
CA TYR A 192 23.33 -10.06 8.06
C TYR A 192 22.38 -9.49 7.00
N PRO A 193 22.39 -8.16 6.76
CA PRO A 193 21.40 -7.49 5.91
C PRO A 193 21.38 -8.01 4.47
N GLN A 194 22.55 -8.27 3.88
CA GLN A 194 22.66 -8.75 2.49
C GLN A 194 22.02 -10.13 2.31
N THR A 195 22.37 -11.10 3.17
CA THR A 195 21.76 -12.44 3.16
C THR A 195 20.27 -12.37 3.42
N PHE A 196 19.84 -11.50 4.35
CA PHE A 196 18.42 -11.31 4.65
C PHE A 196 17.65 -10.80 3.42
N GLN A 197 18.20 -9.80 2.73
CA GLN A 197 17.61 -9.24 1.51
C GLN A 197 17.54 -10.27 0.38
N GLN A 198 18.61 -11.00 0.12
CA GLN A 198 18.66 -12.04 -0.92
C GLN A 198 17.55 -13.07 -0.71
N VAL A 199 17.45 -13.63 0.50
CA VAL A 199 16.43 -14.63 0.83
C VAL A 199 15.02 -14.05 0.76
N LEU A 200 14.83 -12.78 1.15
CA LEU A 200 13.54 -12.11 1.04
C LEU A 200 13.08 -11.95 -0.41
N GLU A 201 13.98 -11.58 -1.34
CA GLU A 201 13.67 -11.48 -2.77
C GLU A 201 13.30 -12.84 -3.38
N GLU A 202 13.91 -13.94 -2.92
CA GLU A 202 13.50 -15.29 -3.34
C GLU A 202 12.07 -15.63 -2.90
N HIS A 203 11.68 -15.23 -1.68
CA HIS A 203 10.31 -15.39 -1.21
C HIS A 203 9.33 -14.57 -2.03
N ARG A 204 9.69 -13.32 -2.32
CA ARG A 204 8.91 -12.40 -3.18
C ARG A 204 8.62 -13.04 -4.54
N ARG A 205 9.62 -13.62 -5.19
CA ARG A 205 9.49 -14.30 -6.50
C ARG A 205 8.69 -15.61 -6.45
N SER A 206 8.73 -16.31 -5.32
CA SER A 206 8.07 -17.62 -5.13
C SER A 206 6.58 -17.51 -4.81
N ASP A 207 6.13 -16.33 -4.35
CA ASP A 207 4.77 -16.10 -3.85
C ASP A 207 3.74 -15.86 -4.97
N LYS A 208 3.62 -16.84 -5.87
CA LYS A 208 2.70 -16.79 -7.02
C LYS A 208 1.34 -17.47 -6.76
N ARG A 209 1.08 -17.94 -5.55
CA ARG A 209 -0.13 -18.73 -5.23
C ARG A 209 -1.12 -17.89 -4.42
N ARG A 210 -2.39 -17.93 -4.85
CA ARG A 210 -3.53 -17.25 -4.21
C ARG A 210 -3.45 -17.32 -2.69
N THR A 211 -3.17 -16.18 -2.08
CA THR A 211 -3.09 -16.00 -0.64
C THR A 211 -4.48 -15.62 -0.10
N ARG A 212 -4.82 -16.14 1.09
CA ARG A 212 -6.04 -15.71 1.79
C ARG A 212 -5.75 -14.38 2.47
N VAL A 213 -6.64 -13.41 2.24
CA VAL A 213 -6.60 -12.01 2.73
C VAL A 213 -6.13 -11.88 4.20
N ASN A 214 -6.54 -12.78 5.10
CA ASN A 214 -6.23 -12.67 6.54
C ASN A 214 -4.75 -12.85 6.87
N CYS A 215 -4.06 -13.75 6.15
CA CYS A 215 -2.63 -13.94 6.36
C CYS A 215 -1.85 -12.72 5.87
N GLU A 216 -2.33 -12.06 4.81
CA GLU A 216 -1.73 -10.82 4.31
C GLU A 216 -1.85 -9.69 5.33
N PHE A 217 -2.98 -9.57 6.03
CA PHE A 217 -3.12 -8.59 7.10
C PHE A 217 -2.08 -8.79 8.22
N ALA A 218 -1.84 -10.05 8.61
CA ALA A 218 -0.82 -10.39 9.59
C ALA A 218 0.60 -10.16 9.05
N GLN A 219 0.85 -10.46 7.78
CA GLN A 219 2.13 -10.20 7.11
C GLN A 219 2.42 -8.70 7.04
N VAL A 220 1.49 -7.88 6.53
CA VAL A 220 1.66 -6.41 6.44
C VAL A 220 1.91 -5.82 7.84
N THR A 221 1.11 -6.24 8.83
CA THR A 221 1.30 -5.77 10.22
C THR A 221 2.64 -6.24 10.80
N GLY A 222 3.03 -7.49 10.52
CA GLY A 222 4.28 -8.08 10.99
C GLY A 222 5.52 -7.42 10.38
N VAL A 223 5.48 -7.15 9.07
CA VAL A 223 6.51 -6.41 8.33
C VAL A 223 6.69 -5.01 8.91
N TRP A 224 5.60 -4.27 9.18
CA TRP A 224 5.72 -2.96 9.84
C TRP A 224 6.40 -3.06 11.20
N ARG A 225 6.02 -4.03 12.03
CA ARG A 225 6.67 -4.23 13.33
C ARG A 225 8.14 -4.59 13.17
N LEU A 226 8.51 -5.37 12.16
CA LEU A 226 9.90 -5.72 11.88
C LEU A 226 10.71 -4.49 11.45
N VAL A 227 10.16 -3.67 10.56
CA VAL A 227 10.75 -2.39 10.14
C VAL A 227 10.91 -1.44 11.34
N GLU A 228 9.93 -1.36 12.24
CA GLU A 228 10.02 -0.57 13.47
C GLU A 228 11.13 -1.08 14.42
N GLU A 229 11.24 -2.40 14.62
CA GLU A 229 12.31 -2.96 15.47
C GLU A 229 13.70 -2.78 14.86
N MET A 230 13.84 -2.94 13.55
CA MET A 230 15.10 -2.65 12.84
C MET A 230 15.49 -1.17 12.99
N ASN A 231 14.52 -0.27 12.89
CA ASN A 231 14.77 1.16 13.06
C ASN A 231 15.26 1.52 14.49
N LYS A 232 14.83 0.79 15.52
CA LYS A 232 15.30 0.96 16.90
C LYS A 232 16.70 0.39 17.15
N GLY A 233 17.03 -0.72 16.48
CA GLY A 233 18.25 -1.49 16.76
C GLY A 233 19.49 -1.07 15.98
N ASP A 234 19.37 -0.21 14.98
CA ASP A 234 20.47 0.17 14.09
C ASP A 234 21.40 1.22 14.69
N LYS A 235 22.69 0.88 14.79
CA LYS A 235 23.75 1.76 15.31
C LYS A 235 24.92 1.95 14.32
N GLU A 236 25.15 1.02 13.39
CA GLU A 236 26.43 0.89 12.64
C GLU A 236 26.25 0.69 11.11
N ASN A 237 25.31 -0.15 10.65
CA ASN A 237 25.15 -0.51 9.23
C ASN A 237 23.97 0.20 8.54
N ARG A 238 24.01 1.54 8.55
CA ARG A 238 22.85 2.40 8.22
C ARG A 238 22.26 2.18 6.83
N GLN A 239 23.08 1.98 5.79
CA GLN A 239 22.59 1.84 4.41
C GLN A 239 22.04 0.44 4.14
N ALA A 240 22.81 -0.62 4.44
CA ALA A 240 22.37 -2.00 4.19
C ALA A 240 21.08 -2.35 4.96
N VAL A 241 20.92 -1.85 6.19
CA VAL A 241 19.67 -2.00 6.96
C VAL A 241 18.53 -1.24 6.29
N THR A 242 18.80 -0.06 5.74
CA THR A 242 17.82 0.73 4.98
C THR A 242 17.37 -0.02 3.72
N ASP A 243 18.28 -0.67 2.99
CA ASP A 243 17.95 -1.46 1.80
C ASP A 243 17.06 -2.67 2.16
N VAL A 244 17.32 -3.33 3.29
CA VAL A 244 16.45 -4.41 3.80
C VAL A 244 15.05 -3.87 4.15
N MET A 245 14.97 -2.70 4.81
CA MET A 245 13.67 -2.07 5.12
C MET A 245 12.90 -1.74 3.83
N ILE A 246 13.59 -1.26 2.78
CA ILE A 246 13.01 -1.02 1.46
C ILE A 246 12.46 -2.33 0.87
N SER A 247 13.25 -3.40 0.81
CA SER A 247 12.80 -4.71 0.29
C SER A 247 11.63 -5.30 1.10
N LEU A 248 11.62 -5.12 2.42
CA LEU A 248 10.50 -5.54 3.29
C LEU A 248 9.21 -4.78 2.95
N LEU A 249 9.29 -3.46 2.77
CA LEU A 249 8.12 -2.67 2.40
C LEU A 249 7.66 -2.96 0.96
N ARG A 250 8.58 -3.20 0.02
CA ARG A 250 8.22 -3.68 -1.33
C ARG A 250 7.48 -5.01 -1.27
N PHE A 251 7.94 -5.97 -0.46
CA PHE A 251 7.24 -7.23 -0.24
C PHE A 251 5.81 -7.00 0.30
N ALA A 252 5.63 -6.05 1.23
CA ALA A 252 4.30 -5.70 1.73
C ALA A 252 3.44 -5.00 0.67
N SER A 253 4.01 -4.11 -0.14
CA SER A 253 3.33 -3.43 -1.24
C SER A 253 2.86 -4.41 -2.32
N ASP A 254 3.64 -5.44 -2.62
CA ASP A 254 3.24 -6.46 -3.59
C ASP A 254 1.94 -7.17 -3.21
N LYS A 255 1.71 -7.38 -1.91
CA LYS A 255 0.46 -7.96 -1.40
C LYS A 255 -0.76 -7.11 -1.70
N LEU A 256 -0.56 -5.80 -1.81
CA LEU A 256 -1.61 -4.81 -2.08
C LEU A 256 -1.81 -4.63 -3.59
N LEU A 257 -0.73 -4.67 -4.37
CA LEU A 257 -0.75 -4.36 -5.81
C LEU A 257 -1.03 -5.59 -6.68
N TYR A 258 -0.42 -6.75 -6.36
CA TYR A 258 -0.44 -7.95 -7.20
C TYR A 258 -1.32 -9.07 -6.63
N ARG A 259 -2.63 -8.83 -6.55
CA ARG A 259 -3.59 -9.93 -6.44
C ARG A 259 -3.90 -10.51 -7.82
N SER A 260 -3.62 -11.81 -7.97
CA SER A 260 -3.90 -12.58 -9.18
C SER A 260 -5.34 -12.35 -9.65
N ASN A 261 -5.48 -11.66 -10.79
CA ASN A 261 -6.71 -11.43 -11.53
C ASN A 261 -7.50 -12.74 -11.71
N ASN A 262 -8.53 -12.93 -10.90
CA ASN A 262 -9.73 -13.57 -11.40
C ASN A 262 -10.64 -12.44 -11.81
N ALA A 263 -10.80 -12.22 -13.12
CA ALA A 263 -11.75 -11.27 -13.71
C ALA A 263 -13.22 -11.48 -13.26
N LYS A 264 -13.50 -12.50 -12.43
CA LYS A 264 -14.80 -12.77 -11.82
C LYS A 264 -14.99 -12.15 -10.43
N GLU A 265 -13.94 -11.75 -9.71
CA GLU A 265 -14.03 -11.20 -8.34
C GLU A 265 -14.01 -9.66 -8.29
N ASP A 266 -13.53 -8.98 -9.34
CA ASP A 266 -13.49 -7.49 -9.43
C ASP A 266 -14.88 -6.82 -9.44
N LYS A 267 -15.96 -7.60 -9.56
CA LYS A 267 -17.34 -7.11 -9.42
C LYS A 267 -17.92 -7.29 -8.02
N SER A 268 -17.20 -7.92 -7.09
CA SER A 268 -17.69 -8.11 -5.73
C SER A 268 -17.29 -6.92 -4.85
N THR A 269 -18.29 -6.19 -4.35
CA THR A 269 -18.13 -5.13 -3.32
C THR A 269 -17.33 -5.60 -2.10
N VAL A 270 -17.37 -6.91 -1.87
CA VAL A 270 -16.61 -7.68 -0.90
C VAL A 270 -15.10 -7.56 -1.06
N GLY A 271 -14.56 -7.72 -2.27
CA GLY A 271 -13.12 -7.66 -2.52
C GLY A 271 -12.57 -6.27 -2.24
N ALA A 272 -13.27 -5.24 -2.73
CA ALA A 272 -12.92 -3.84 -2.50
C ALA A 272 -12.87 -3.48 -1.01
N HIS A 273 -13.81 -3.96 -0.19
CA HIS A 273 -13.79 -3.69 1.25
C HIS A 273 -12.58 -4.28 1.98
N LEU A 274 -12.16 -5.49 1.61
CA LEU A 274 -10.98 -6.13 2.21
C LEU A 274 -9.69 -5.47 1.76
N ASP A 275 -9.62 -5.04 0.50
CA ASP A 275 -8.50 -4.29 -0.04
C ASP A 275 -8.38 -2.91 0.62
N ASP A 276 -9.51 -2.23 0.86
CA ASP A 276 -9.59 -0.97 1.60
C ASP A 276 -9.02 -1.09 3.02
N GLN A 277 -9.39 -2.14 3.78
CA GLN A 277 -8.83 -2.38 5.12
C GLN A 277 -7.34 -2.73 5.12
N LEU A 278 -6.85 -3.39 4.06
CA LEU A 278 -5.42 -3.69 3.92
C LEU A 278 -4.62 -2.42 3.57
N LEU A 279 -5.14 -1.60 2.66
CA LEU A 279 -4.58 -0.29 2.31
C LEU A 279 -4.56 0.63 3.54
N GLU A 280 -5.66 0.73 4.29
CA GLU A 280 -5.72 1.46 5.56
C GLU A 280 -4.62 1.00 6.51
N LYS A 281 -4.49 -0.32 6.69
CA LYS A 281 -3.49 -0.86 7.62
C LYS A 281 -2.06 -0.54 7.17
N PHE A 282 -1.80 -0.64 5.87
CA PHE A 282 -0.50 -0.33 5.30
C PHE A 282 -0.18 1.16 5.46
N PHE A 283 -1.07 2.05 5.05
CA PHE A 283 -0.85 3.50 5.10
C PHE A 283 -0.86 4.08 6.51
N THR A 284 -1.59 3.48 7.46
CA THR A 284 -1.42 3.79 8.89
C THR A 284 0.02 3.51 9.35
N GLY A 285 0.63 2.43 8.84
CA GLY A 285 2.04 2.11 9.09
C GLY A 285 2.99 3.11 8.43
N VAL A 286 2.72 3.49 7.17
CA VAL A 286 3.50 4.54 6.46
C VAL A 286 3.48 5.85 7.23
N GLN A 287 2.30 6.34 7.62
CA GLN A 287 2.15 7.56 8.41
C GLN A 287 2.90 7.44 9.74
N GLY A 288 2.67 6.36 10.50
CA GLY A 288 3.33 6.13 11.77
C GLY A 288 4.85 6.08 11.66
N PHE A 289 5.39 5.50 10.59
CA PHE A 289 6.82 5.43 10.34
C PHE A 289 7.40 6.77 9.88
N ALA A 290 6.68 7.52 9.05
CA ALA A 290 7.05 8.85 8.59
C ALA A 290 7.34 9.82 9.74
N PHE A 291 6.56 9.76 10.82
CA PHE A 291 6.77 10.59 12.01
C PHE A 291 7.85 10.06 12.96
N LYS A 292 8.11 8.75 12.98
CA LYS A 292 9.00 8.12 13.98
C LYS A 292 10.45 7.95 13.52
N SER A 293 10.71 7.95 12.21
CA SER A 293 12.02 7.61 11.66
C SER A 293 12.63 8.76 10.87
N TRP A 294 13.86 9.14 11.22
CA TRP A 294 14.62 10.15 10.51
C TRP A 294 14.98 9.75 9.07
N ARG A 295 15.02 8.43 8.77
CA ARG A 295 15.27 7.89 7.42
C ARG A 295 13.97 7.59 6.65
N ALA A 296 12.82 8.03 7.16
CA ALA A 296 11.54 7.65 6.59
C ALA A 296 11.43 7.96 5.10
N ASN A 297 11.89 9.14 4.66
CA ASN A 297 11.82 9.50 3.25
C ASN A 297 12.66 8.55 2.37
N ALA A 298 13.89 8.21 2.77
CA ALA A 298 14.76 7.31 2.01
C ALA A 298 14.17 5.90 1.88
N VAL A 299 13.53 5.40 2.93
CA VAL A 299 12.89 4.08 2.95
C VAL A 299 11.56 4.09 2.19
N LEU A 300 10.65 4.99 2.56
CA LEU A 300 9.28 5.02 2.03
C LEU A 300 9.25 5.41 0.56
N LYS A 301 9.99 6.45 0.17
CA LYS A 301 10.02 6.91 -1.23
C LYS A 301 10.53 5.80 -2.14
N SER A 302 11.67 5.20 -1.82
CA SER A 302 12.26 4.11 -2.60
C SER A 302 11.36 2.87 -2.65
N ALA A 303 10.74 2.49 -1.53
CA ALA A 303 9.87 1.32 -1.48
C ALA A 303 8.57 1.50 -2.28
N LEU A 304 7.87 2.62 -2.09
CA LEU A 304 6.62 2.90 -2.80
C LEU A 304 6.87 3.13 -4.29
N PHE A 305 7.92 3.90 -4.62
CA PHE A 305 8.30 4.16 -6.01
C PHE A 305 8.65 2.86 -6.74
N GLY A 306 9.53 2.03 -6.17
CA GLY A 306 9.91 0.76 -6.78
C GLY A 306 8.76 -0.24 -6.90
N ALA A 307 7.82 -0.25 -5.94
CA ALA A 307 6.62 -1.09 -6.03
C ALA A 307 5.66 -0.61 -7.13
N LEU A 308 5.50 0.71 -7.29
CA LEU A 308 4.68 1.30 -8.35
C LEU A 308 5.31 1.08 -9.74
N GLU A 309 6.62 1.26 -9.86
CA GLU A 309 7.38 1.02 -11.08
C GLU A 309 7.16 -0.43 -11.55
N GLU A 310 7.37 -1.42 -10.69
CA GLU A 310 7.13 -2.81 -11.06
C GLU A 310 5.64 -3.07 -11.40
N ALA A 311 4.70 -2.43 -10.70
CA ALA A 311 3.26 -2.67 -10.90
C ALA A 311 2.73 -2.10 -12.21
N LEU A 312 3.32 -0.99 -12.66
CA LEU A 312 2.94 -0.29 -13.88
C LEU A 312 3.76 -0.72 -15.09
N THR A 313 4.93 -1.34 -14.89
CA THR A 313 5.79 -1.84 -15.95
C THR A 313 5.61 -3.35 -16.09
N PRO A 314 4.83 -3.85 -17.07
CA PRO A 314 4.63 -5.29 -17.21
C PRO A 314 5.96 -6.00 -17.52
N PRO A 315 6.19 -7.19 -16.94
CA PRO A 315 7.38 -7.98 -17.26
C PRO A 315 7.37 -8.33 -18.76
N ALA A 316 8.55 -8.31 -19.38
CA ALA A 316 8.73 -8.58 -20.82
C ALA A 316 7.92 -9.79 -21.28
N GLY A 317 7.04 -9.60 -22.27
CA GLY A 317 6.22 -10.65 -22.87
C GLY A 317 4.82 -10.85 -22.27
N ARG A 318 4.36 -10.01 -21.32
CA ARG A 318 2.94 -9.96 -20.90
C ARG A 318 2.29 -8.66 -21.34
N ALA A 319 1.21 -8.75 -22.12
CA ALA A 319 0.35 -7.61 -22.41
C ALA A 319 -0.26 -7.08 -21.11
N MET A 320 -0.22 -5.76 -20.91
CA MET A 320 -0.91 -5.11 -19.80
C MET A 320 -2.43 -5.32 -19.99
N VAL A 321 -3.15 -5.62 -18.92
CA VAL A 321 -4.62 -5.57 -18.95
C VAL A 321 -5.01 -4.14 -19.31
N GLY A 322 -5.93 -3.97 -20.28
CA GLY A 322 -6.20 -2.68 -20.94
C GLY A 322 -6.62 -1.50 -20.05
N ILE A 323 -6.78 -1.69 -18.74
CA ILE A 323 -7.03 -0.63 -17.76
C ILE A 323 -6.19 -0.93 -16.51
N VAL A 324 -5.48 0.08 -15.99
CA VAL A 324 -4.76 -0.01 -14.71
C VAL A 324 -5.77 -0.26 -13.58
N PRO A 325 -5.59 -1.31 -12.74
CA PRO A 325 -6.50 -1.60 -11.64
C PRO A 325 -6.68 -0.44 -10.66
N LEU A 326 -7.92 -0.18 -10.24
CA LEU A 326 -8.27 0.92 -9.32
C LEU A 326 -7.48 0.90 -8.01
N ARG A 327 -7.14 -0.29 -7.49
CA ARG A 327 -6.28 -0.44 -6.29
C ARG A 327 -4.90 0.21 -6.46
N ILE A 328 -4.32 0.16 -7.65
CA ILE A 328 -3.03 0.79 -7.95
C ILE A 328 -3.20 2.31 -7.95
N ALA A 329 -4.30 2.81 -8.53
CA ALA A 329 -4.65 4.23 -8.51
C ALA A 329 -4.79 4.76 -7.07
N VAL A 330 -5.55 4.05 -6.22
CA VAL A 330 -5.73 4.40 -4.81
C VAL A 330 -4.40 4.38 -4.06
N PHE A 331 -3.63 3.29 -4.21
CA PHE A 331 -2.32 3.16 -3.56
C PHE A 331 -1.37 4.29 -3.95
N MET A 332 -1.30 4.64 -5.23
CA MET A 332 -0.47 5.73 -5.72
C MET A 332 -0.90 7.07 -5.11
N ALA A 333 -2.19 7.42 -5.20
CA ALA A 333 -2.66 8.70 -4.72
C ALA A 333 -2.47 8.88 -3.20
N VAL A 334 -2.79 7.85 -2.41
CA VAL A 334 -2.58 7.90 -0.95
C VAL A 334 -1.09 7.93 -0.62
N GLY A 335 -0.25 7.19 -1.36
CA GLY A 335 1.20 7.25 -1.21
C GLY A 335 1.75 8.66 -1.45
N CYS A 336 1.27 9.34 -2.49
CA CYS A 336 1.67 10.70 -2.83
C CYS A 336 1.27 11.74 -1.77
N MET A 337 0.21 11.50 -1.00
CA MET A 337 -0.17 12.36 0.13
C MET A 337 0.85 12.32 1.27
N ILE A 338 1.45 11.15 1.51
CA ILE A 338 2.25 10.91 2.71
C ILE A 338 3.75 11.10 2.42
N VAL A 339 4.20 10.73 1.23
CA VAL A 339 5.62 10.79 0.85
C VAL A 339 5.88 11.98 -0.05
N LYS A 340 6.72 12.88 0.45
CA LYS A 340 7.12 14.09 -0.25
C LYS A 340 7.76 13.77 -1.61
N ASP A 341 7.41 14.56 -2.62
CA ASP A 341 7.93 14.51 -3.99
C ASP A 341 7.61 13.21 -4.75
N LEU A 342 6.88 12.25 -4.16
CA LEU A 342 6.55 10.98 -4.82
C LEU A 342 5.69 11.19 -6.08
N ALA A 343 4.77 12.17 -6.06
CA ALA A 343 3.93 12.49 -7.22
C ALA A 343 4.76 12.95 -8.43
N ALA A 344 5.76 13.81 -8.20
CA ALA A 344 6.66 14.28 -9.26
C ALA A 344 7.53 13.16 -9.81
N ASP A 345 8.12 12.35 -8.92
CA ASP A 345 8.95 11.21 -9.31
C ASP A 345 8.16 10.19 -10.14
N VAL A 346 6.94 9.82 -9.70
CA VAL A 346 6.08 8.88 -10.42
C VAL A 346 5.68 9.42 -11.79
N THR A 347 5.32 10.71 -11.89
CA THR A 347 5.03 11.33 -13.19
C THR A 347 6.25 11.28 -14.10
N SER A 348 7.44 11.64 -13.60
CA SER A 348 8.69 11.56 -14.37
C SER A 348 9.00 10.14 -14.85
N MET A 349 8.82 9.15 -13.97
CA MET A 349 8.99 7.73 -14.27
C MET A 349 8.07 7.24 -15.38
N LEU A 350 6.82 7.70 -15.42
CA LEU A 350 5.87 7.32 -16.46
C LEU A 350 6.08 8.09 -17.76
N VAL A 351 6.49 9.36 -17.69
CA VAL A 351 6.75 10.20 -18.88
C VAL A 351 7.96 9.69 -19.66
N LYS A 352 9.04 9.28 -18.98
CA LYS A 352 10.29 8.90 -19.64
C LYS A 352 10.12 7.73 -20.65
N PRO A 353 9.54 6.57 -20.29
CA PRO A 353 9.25 5.50 -21.25
C PRO A 353 8.28 5.92 -22.36
N LEU A 354 7.32 6.81 -22.07
CA LEU A 354 6.38 7.33 -23.08
C LEU A 354 7.06 8.23 -24.13
N LYS A 355 8.12 8.95 -23.74
CA LYS A 355 8.97 9.74 -24.66
C LYS A 355 9.90 8.84 -25.49
N GLU A 356 10.51 7.83 -24.87
CA GLU A 356 11.50 6.94 -25.49
C GLU A 356 10.89 5.82 -26.37
N ALA A 357 9.56 5.65 -26.32
CA ALA A 357 8.80 4.63 -27.02
C ALA A 357 8.76 4.77 -28.56
N VAL A 358 9.87 4.42 -29.22
CA VAL A 358 9.90 4.07 -30.65
C VAL A 358 9.52 2.59 -30.86
N ALA A 359 9.64 1.74 -29.82
CA ALA A 359 9.53 0.27 -29.93
C ALA A 359 8.42 -0.41 -29.11
N THR A 360 7.65 0.31 -28.28
CA THR A 360 6.54 -0.29 -27.51
C THR A 360 5.22 -0.26 -28.27
N SER A 361 4.48 -1.38 -28.26
CA SER A 361 3.19 -1.49 -28.95
C SER A 361 2.16 -0.50 -28.39
N ARG A 362 1.27 0.01 -29.26
CA ARG A 362 0.17 0.93 -28.91
C ARG A 362 -0.70 0.39 -27.76
N GLU A 363 -0.80 -0.93 -27.65
CA GLU A 363 -1.56 -1.67 -26.64
C GLU A 363 -1.02 -1.52 -25.21
N VAL A 364 0.30 -1.30 -25.02
CA VAL A 364 0.90 -1.06 -23.70
C VAL A 364 0.94 0.43 -23.39
N ARG A 365 1.13 1.26 -24.41
CA ARG A 365 1.23 2.73 -24.28
C ARG A 365 -0.11 3.37 -23.87
N GLY A 366 -1.22 2.90 -24.43
CA GLY A 366 -2.55 3.45 -24.20
C GLY A 366 -2.99 3.46 -22.72
N PRO A 367 -2.99 2.30 -22.02
CA PRO A 367 -3.43 2.22 -20.62
C PRO A 367 -2.60 3.06 -19.66
N VAL A 368 -1.27 3.10 -19.85
CA VAL A 368 -0.35 3.89 -19.03
C VAL A 368 -0.56 5.38 -19.25
N LEU A 369 -0.73 5.81 -20.52
CA LEU A 369 -1.05 7.20 -20.84
C LEU A 369 -2.40 7.60 -20.21
N ALA A 370 -3.46 6.83 -20.44
CA ALA A 370 -4.79 7.11 -19.89
C ALA A 370 -4.79 7.17 -18.34
N PHE A 371 -3.97 6.34 -17.69
CA PHE A 371 -3.76 6.42 -16.25
C PHE A 371 -3.04 7.72 -15.83
N LEU A 372 -1.95 8.08 -16.51
CA LEU A 372 -1.18 9.29 -16.24
C LEU A 372 -2.00 10.57 -16.43
N ILE A 373 -2.83 10.61 -17.48
CA ILE A 373 -3.78 11.70 -17.74
C ILE A 373 -4.78 11.86 -16.61
N GLY A 374 -5.43 10.76 -16.19
CA GLY A 374 -6.36 10.80 -15.06
C GLY A 374 -5.68 11.21 -13.74
N PHE A 375 -4.46 10.72 -13.50
CA PHE A 375 -3.68 11.05 -12.31
C PHE A 375 -3.33 12.56 -12.26
N CYS A 376 -2.84 13.12 -13.35
CA CYS A 376 -2.49 14.54 -13.44
C CYS A 376 -3.72 15.46 -13.36
N ALA A 377 -4.86 15.03 -13.91
CA ALA A 377 -6.11 15.79 -13.86
C ALA A 377 -6.72 15.81 -12.45
N HIS A 378 -6.69 14.69 -11.72
CA HIS A 378 -7.49 14.53 -10.50
C HIS A 378 -6.71 14.57 -9.19
N VAL A 379 -5.39 14.39 -9.19
CA VAL A 379 -4.59 14.43 -7.96
C VAL A 379 -3.95 15.82 -7.83
N GLU A 380 -4.47 16.64 -6.91
CA GLU A 380 -4.00 18.02 -6.69
C GLU A 380 -2.53 18.08 -6.30
N LEU A 381 -2.03 17.02 -5.65
CA LEU A 381 -0.64 16.91 -5.18
C LEU A 381 0.41 16.81 -6.29
N VAL A 382 0.00 16.53 -7.53
CA VAL A 382 0.92 16.51 -8.67
C VAL A 382 1.36 17.95 -8.96
N PRO A 383 2.67 18.29 -8.89
CA PRO A 383 3.11 19.66 -9.14
C PRO A 383 2.82 20.12 -10.57
N ILE A 384 2.51 21.40 -10.75
CA ILE A 384 2.21 21.97 -12.08
C ILE A 384 3.36 21.79 -13.06
N ALA A 385 4.62 21.83 -12.60
CA ALA A 385 5.77 21.51 -13.44
C ALA A 385 5.67 20.09 -14.05
N SER A 386 5.29 19.10 -13.25
CA SER A 386 5.09 17.72 -13.74
C SER A 386 3.85 17.59 -14.64
N VAL A 387 2.79 18.37 -14.39
CA VAL A 387 1.64 18.45 -15.30
C VAL A 387 2.07 18.99 -16.67
N LEU A 388 2.90 20.05 -16.69
CA LEU A 388 3.42 20.64 -17.91
C LEU A 388 4.29 19.65 -18.70
N ASP A 389 5.10 18.82 -18.04
CA ASP A 389 5.88 17.77 -18.71
C ASP A 389 4.98 16.76 -19.47
N VAL A 390 3.81 16.44 -18.90
CA VAL A 390 2.82 15.56 -19.51
C VAL A 390 2.10 16.25 -20.67
N LEU A 391 1.73 17.51 -20.50
CA LEU A 391 1.12 18.31 -21.57
C LEU A 391 2.08 18.49 -22.75
N GLU A 392 3.37 18.74 -22.47
CA GLU A 392 4.41 18.84 -23.50
C GLU A 392 4.58 17.52 -24.26
N LEU A 393 4.59 16.38 -23.55
CA LEU A 393 4.61 15.05 -24.17
C LEU A 393 3.41 14.84 -25.12
N LEU A 394 2.21 15.31 -24.75
CA LEU A 394 1.01 15.20 -25.58
C LEU A 394 1.12 16.05 -26.85
N VAL A 395 1.57 17.31 -26.73
CA VAL A 395 1.78 18.21 -27.89
C VAL A 395 2.85 17.64 -28.83
N GLN A 396 3.96 17.15 -28.30
CA GLN A 396 5.01 16.50 -29.10
C GLN A 396 4.47 15.24 -29.81
N SER A 397 3.65 14.46 -29.12
CA SER A 397 3.01 13.27 -29.70
C SER A 397 2.04 13.64 -30.82
N TYR A 398 1.30 14.74 -30.68
CA TYR A 398 0.41 15.25 -31.73
C TYR A 398 1.19 15.59 -33.00
N LYS A 399 2.30 16.33 -32.86
CA LYS A 399 3.18 16.68 -33.97
C LYS A 399 3.81 15.47 -34.64
N ALA A 400 4.18 14.45 -33.86
CA ALA A 400 4.73 13.20 -34.40
C ALA A 400 3.71 12.39 -35.21
N VAL A 401 2.40 12.51 -34.95
CA VAL A 401 1.36 11.83 -35.73
C VAL A 401 1.28 12.40 -37.15
N LEU A 402 1.47 13.72 -37.31
CA LEU A 402 1.48 14.40 -38.61
C LEU A 402 2.62 13.92 -39.54
N GLN A 403 3.69 13.36 -38.97
CA GLN A 403 4.89 12.96 -39.70
C GLN A 403 4.90 11.48 -40.13
N LYS A 404 3.88 10.70 -39.74
CA LYS A 404 3.82 9.27 -40.06
C LYS A 404 3.09 9.05 -41.39
N ASP A 405 3.55 8.10 -42.20
CA ASP A 405 2.78 7.60 -43.34
C ASP A 405 1.72 6.61 -42.83
N ALA A 406 0.54 7.12 -42.48
CA ALA A 406 -0.59 6.31 -42.03
C ALA A 406 -1.89 6.79 -42.68
N ASP A 407 -2.95 6.01 -42.55
CA ASP A 407 -4.30 6.39 -42.99
C ASP A 407 -4.72 7.74 -42.38
N VAL A 408 -5.18 8.66 -43.23
CA VAL A 408 -5.50 10.06 -42.88
C VAL A 408 -6.57 10.11 -41.78
N GLU A 409 -7.56 9.21 -41.84
CA GLU A 409 -8.65 9.19 -40.86
C GLU A 409 -8.16 8.65 -39.50
N ALA A 410 -7.31 7.61 -39.51
CA ALA A 410 -6.68 7.09 -38.31
C ALA A 410 -5.75 8.12 -37.64
N GLN A 411 -5.04 8.92 -38.42
CA GLN A 411 -4.23 10.04 -37.92
C GLN A 411 -5.09 11.12 -37.29
N LYS A 412 -6.14 11.57 -37.99
CA LYS A 412 -7.08 12.57 -37.48
C LYS A 412 -7.67 12.12 -36.14
N GLN A 413 -8.11 10.87 -36.05
CA GLN A 413 -8.66 10.32 -34.82
C GLN A 413 -7.64 10.30 -33.67
N GLN A 414 -6.39 9.93 -33.94
CA GLN A 414 -5.33 9.93 -32.92
C GLN A 414 -4.97 11.35 -32.47
N ARG A 415 -4.99 12.33 -33.38
CA ARG A 415 -4.78 13.74 -33.06
C ARG A 415 -5.87 14.30 -32.14
N LEU A 416 -7.13 14.03 -32.47
CA LEU A 416 -8.28 14.45 -31.65
C LEU A 416 -8.25 13.82 -30.25
N GLU A 417 -7.85 12.55 -30.14
CA GLU A 417 -7.64 11.89 -28.83
C GLU A 417 -6.59 12.59 -27.97
N LEU A 418 -5.45 12.98 -28.56
CA LEU A 418 -4.39 13.68 -27.85
C LEU A 418 -4.83 15.08 -27.39
N ILE A 419 -5.53 15.84 -28.25
CA ILE A 419 -6.07 17.15 -27.88
C ILE A 419 -7.14 17.01 -26.79
N PHE A 420 -8.00 16.00 -26.87
CA PHE A 420 -8.96 15.70 -25.81
C PHE A 420 -8.24 15.52 -24.47
N TYR A 421 -7.12 14.79 -24.41
CA TYR A 421 -6.33 14.65 -23.18
C TYR A 421 -5.67 15.95 -22.71
N VAL A 422 -5.16 16.78 -23.63
CA VAL A 422 -4.63 18.12 -23.30
C VAL A 422 -5.72 18.97 -22.64
N MET A 423 -6.88 19.07 -23.29
CA MET A 423 -8.03 19.84 -22.80
C MET A 423 -8.53 19.28 -21.46
N TYR A 424 -8.59 17.95 -21.32
CA TYR A 424 -9.02 17.30 -20.09
C TYR A 424 -8.14 17.68 -18.88
N VAL A 425 -6.82 17.55 -19.01
CA VAL A 425 -5.89 17.86 -17.91
C VAL A 425 -5.89 19.36 -17.62
N ALA A 426 -5.78 20.19 -18.66
CA ALA A 426 -5.76 21.64 -18.51
C ALA A 426 -7.04 22.13 -17.81
N GLN A 427 -8.21 21.63 -18.22
CA GLN A 427 -9.48 22.03 -17.63
C GLN A 427 -9.54 21.75 -16.13
N HIS A 428 -9.12 20.56 -15.70
CA HIS A 428 -9.14 20.21 -14.27
C HIS A 428 -8.09 20.96 -13.45
N ARG A 429 -7.00 21.42 -14.08
CA ARG A 429 -5.88 22.10 -13.42
C ARG A 429 -5.89 23.63 -13.58
N GLY A 430 -6.95 24.23 -14.14
CA GLY A 430 -7.05 25.68 -14.37
C GLY A 430 -6.92 26.53 -13.10
N GLN A 431 -7.56 26.11 -12.00
CA GLN A 431 -7.48 26.83 -10.73
C GLN A 431 -6.06 26.86 -10.14
N ASP A 432 -5.26 25.83 -10.38
CA ASP A 432 -3.89 25.78 -9.87
C ASP A 432 -2.99 26.75 -10.62
N VAL A 433 -3.23 26.95 -11.93
CA VAL A 433 -2.55 27.97 -12.72
C VAL A 433 -2.94 29.37 -12.25
N ASP A 434 -4.22 29.61 -11.92
CA ASP A 434 -4.64 30.89 -11.34
C ASP A 434 -4.01 31.17 -9.98
N LYS A 435 -3.93 30.16 -9.09
CA LYS A 435 -3.22 30.26 -7.80
C LYS A 435 -1.74 30.58 -8.03
N LEU A 436 -1.09 29.89 -8.97
CA LEU A 436 0.32 30.09 -9.30
C LEU A 436 0.63 31.53 -9.73
N ARG A 437 -0.29 32.17 -10.44
CA ARG A 437 -0.15 33.56 -10.92
C ARG A 437 -0.25 34.59 -9.79
N GLN A 438 -0.98 34.25 -8.74
CA GLN A 438 -1.11 35.08 -7.55
C GLN A 438 0.09 34.91 -6.60
N ASP A 439 0.90 33.87 -6.80
CA ASP A 439 2.11 33.62 -6.04
C ASP A 439 3.29 34.46 -6.58
N VAL A 440 3.97 35.14 -5.66
CA VAL A 440 5.10 36.05 -5.94
C VAL A 440 6.46 35.38 -5.67
N SER A 441 6.46 34.09 -5.33
CA SER A 441 7.68 33.32 -5.05
C SER A 441 8.59 33.16 -6.28
N SER A 442 9.90 32.98 -6.04
CA SER A 442 10.86 32.68 -7.12
C SER A 442 10.56 31.36 -7.83
N ASP A 443 10.04 30.39 -7.08
CA ASP A 443 9.68 29.07 -7.59
C ASP A 443 8.46 29.18 -8.51
N ALA A 444 7.47 30.00 -8.14
CA ALA A 444 6.32 30.29 -8.99
C ALA A 444 6.73 30.95 -10.31
N ALA A 445 7.68 31.89 -10.28
CA ALA A 445 8.19 32.54 -11.50
C ALA A 445 8.84 31.55 -12.47
N ALA A 446 9.58 30.56 -11.97
CA ALA A 446 10.18 29.51 -12.79
C ALA A 446 9.10 28.65 -13.47
N VAL A 447 8.04 28.28 -12.75
CA VAL A 447 6.93 27.50 -13.31
C VAL A 447 6.10 28.32 -14.29
N LEU A 448 5.87 29.61 -14.02
CA LEU A 448 5.15 30.51 -14.94
C LEU A 448 5.87 30.62 -16.30
N LYS A 449 7.21 30.62 -16.31
CA LYS A 449 7.98 30.57 -17.55
C LYS A 449 7.70 29.30 -18.35
N LEU A 450 7.55 28.15 -17.68
CA LEU A 450 7.17 26.89 -18.34
C LEU A 450 5.73 26.95 -18.87
N VAL A 451 4.80 27.59 -18.14
CA VAL A 451 3.43 27.83 -18.62
C VAL A 451 3.45 28.66 -19.90
N SER A 452 4.22 29.76 -19.96
CA SER A 452 4.34 30.58 -21.18
C SER A 452 4.95 29.81 -22.35
N GLN A 453 5.92 28.93 -22.10
CA GLN A 453 6.47 28.06 -23.14
C GLN A 453 5.43 27.07 -23.66
N PHE A 454 4.63 26.48 -22.76
CA PHE A 454 3.54 25.59 -23.13
C PHE A 454 2.48 26.33 -23.95
N GLN A 455 2.05 27.53 -23.55
CA GLN A 455 1.11 28.37 -24.30
C GLN A 455 1.57 28.60 -25.74
N LEU A 456 2.84 29.02 -25.91
CA LEU A 456 3.41 29.27 -27.23
C LEU A 456 3.32 28.03 -28.11
N ARG A 457 3.65 26.85 -27.58
CA ARG A 457 3.59 25.59 -28.34
C ARG A 457 2.16 25.14 -28.60
N LEU A 458 1.26 25.28 -27.63
CA LEU A 458 -0.14 24.92 -27.78
C LEU A 458 -0.79 25.69 -28.93
N CYS A 459 -0.50 26.99 -29.03
CA CYS A 459 -1.05 27.87 -30.07
C CYS A 459 -0.32 27.79 -31.42
N SER A 460 0.93 27.28 -31.48
CA SER A 460 1.71 27.23 -32.72
C SER A 460 1.86 25.84 -33.34
N GLU A 461 1.77 24.78 -32.54
CA GLU A 461 2.02 23.40 -33.01
C GLU A 461 0.74 22.60 -33.25
N ILE A 462 -0.42 23.05 -32.75
CA ILE A 462 -1.71 22.38 -32.93
C ILE A 462 -2.55 23.14 -33.95
N ALA A 463 -3.18 22.40 -34.88
CA ALA A 463 -4.11 22.97 -35.83
C ALA A 463 -5.34 23.55 -35.12
N PHE A 464 -5.69 24.80 -35.43
CA PHE A 464 -6.75 25.51 -34.73
C PHE A 464 -8.11 24.81 -34.86
N GLU A 465 -8.36 24.20 -36.01
CA GLU A 465 -9.59 23.50 -36.36
C GLU A 465 -9.82 22.26 -35.50
N ASP A 466 -8.75 21.60 -35.06
CA ASP A 466 -8.88 20.40 -34.23
C ASP A 466 -9.44 20.77 -32.82
N PHE A 467 -9.28 22.02 -32.33
CA PHE A 467 -9.84 22.47 -31.04
C PHE A 467 -11.37 22.59 -31.04
N TYR A 468 -12.00 22.76 -32.20
CA TYR A 468 -13.46 22.84 -32.31
C TYR A 468 -14.15 21.51 -32.05
N VAL A 469 -13.47 20.41 -32.40
CA VAL A 469 -14.08 19.06 -32.44
C VAL A 469 -13.50 18.14 -31.37
N ALA A 470 -12.26 18.36 -30.93
CA ALA A 470 -11.58 17.42 -30.04
C ALA A 470 -12.19 17.35 -28.64
N ALA A 471 -12.79 18.43 -28.13
CA ALA A 471 -13.36 18.51 -26.78
C ALA A 471 -14.62 19.40 -26.74
N PRO A 472 -15.43 19.35 -25.67
CA PRO A 472 -16.56 20.28 -25.50
C PRO A 472 -16.09 21.74 -25.55
N VAL A 473 -16.78 22.57 -26.32
CA VAL A 473 -16.43 23.99 -26.53
C VAL A 473 -16.30 24.76 -25.21
N HIS A 474 -17.16 24.48 -24.23
CA HIS A 474 -17.10 25.12 -22.92
C HIS A 474 -15.83 24.73 -22.12
N TRP A 475 -15.26 23.53 -22.31
CA TRP A 475 -13.95 23.18 -21.73
C TRP A 475 -12.84 23.96 -22.41
N THR A 476 -12.84 24.00 -23.75
CA THR A 476 -11.81 24.73 -24.51
C THR A 476 -11.84 26.23 -24.18
N ALA A 477 -13.02 26.82 -24.02
CA ALA A 477 -13.19 28.22 -23.61
C ALA A 477 -12.59 28.50 -22.22
N GLU A 478 -12.84 27.62 -21.25
CA GLU A 478 -12.26 27.72 -19.90
C GLU A 478 -10.74 27.55 -19.93
N VAL A 479 -10.21 26.62 -20.73
CA VAL A 479 -8.76 26.47 -20.95
C VAL A 479 -8.17 27.74 -21.57
N TRP A 480 -8.81 28.33 -22.58
CA TRP A 480 -8.36 29.60 -23.16
C TRP A 480 -8.32 30.75 -22.17
N LYS A 481 -9.29 30.80 -21.26
CA LYS A 481 -9.32 31.79 -20.19
C LYS A 481 -8.22 31.56 -19.14
N HIS A 482 -8.11 30.33 -18.63
CA HIS A 482 -7.29 30.01 -17.46
C HIS A 482 -5.85 29.62 -17.78
N TRP A 483 -5.59 29.06 -18.97
CA TRP A 483 -4.26 28.62 -19.39
C TRP A 483 -3.63 29.50 -20.46
N VAL A 484 -4.40 30.14 -21.36
CA VAL A 484 -3.85 31.00 -22.43
C VAL A 484 -4.10 32.49 -22.17
N PHE A 485 -4.99 32.79 -21.22
CA PHE A 485 -5.21 34.15 -20.72
C PHE A 485 -5.86 35.08 -21.73
N LEU A 486 -6.68 34.50 -22.61
CA LEU A 486 -7.52 35.27 -23.51
C LEU A 486 -8.55 36.08 -22.70
N THR A 487 -8.85 37.27 -23.20
CA THR A 487 -9.91 38.13 -22.68
C THR A 487 -11.29 37.48 -22.88
N ASP A 488 -12.28 37.89 -22.09
CA ASP A 488 -13.65 37.38 -22.25
C ASP A 488 -14.21 37.65 -23.66
N GLU A 489 -13.74 38.71 -24.34
CA GLU A 489 -14.10 39.04 -25.73
C GLU A 489 -13.48 38.05 -26.72
N GLU A 490 -12.18 37.78 -26.59
CA GLU A 490 -11.48 36.79 -27.44
C GLU A 490 -12.03 35.37 -27.25
N VAL A 491 -12.36 34.99 -26.02
CA VAL A 491 -13.02 33.70 -25.73
C VAL A 491 -14.41 33.65 -26.36
N ALA A 492 -15.18 34.74 -26.29
CA ALA A 492 -16.50 34.79 -26.91
C ALA A 492 -16.43 34.69 -28.45
N THR A 493 -15.43 35.34 -29.07
CA THR A 493 -15.16 35.21 -30.50
C THR A 493 -14.83 33.76 -30.86
N PHE A 494 -13.92 33.12 -30.13
CA PHE A 494 -13.61 31.69 -30.32
C PHE A 494 -14.85 30.79 -30.21
N VAL A 495 -15.71 31.01 -29.22
CA VAL A 495 -16.94 30.22 -29.05
C VAL A 495 -17.88 30.40 -30.24
N SER A 496 -18.02 31.63 -30.76
CA SER A 496 -18.82 31.89 -31.97
C SER A 496 -18.24 31.17 -33.19
N GLU A 497 -16.93 31.29 -33.42
CA GLU A 497 -16.24 30.63 -34.53
C GLU A 497 -16.34 29.11 -34.43
N ALA A 498 -16.18 28.54 -33.24
CA ALA A 498 -16.31 27.11 -33.01
C ALA A 498 -17.73 26.61 -33.32
N GLN A 499 -18.77 27.38 -32.94
CA GLN A 499 -20.17 27.07 -33.24
C GLN A 499 -20.51 27.20 -34.73
N GLU A 500 -19.92 28.18 -35.42
CA GLU A 500 -20.11 28.38 -36.86
C GLU A 500 -19.42 27.28 -37.68
N ASN A 501 -18.27 26.80 -37.22
CA ASN A 501 -17.50 25.75 -37.87
C ASN A 501 -17.92 24.32 -37.46
N ASP A 502 -18.80 24.16 -36.46
CA ASP A 502 -19.36 22.87 -36.07
C ASP A 502 -20.49 22.47 -37.03
N THR A 503 -20.11 21.96 -38.21
CA THR A 503 -21.05 21.51 -39.24
C THR A 503 -21.54 20.08 -39.03
N ASP A 504 -21.26 19.47 -37.87
CA ASP A 504 -21.67 18.11 -37.55
C ASP A 504 -23.20 18.00 -37.58
N THR A 505 -23.70 16.97 -38.24
CA THR A 505 -25.11 16.57 -38.11
C THR A 505 -25.41 16.15 -36.66
N GLU A 506 -26.67 16.16 -36.26
CA GLU A 506 -27.07 15.74 -34.90
C GLU A 506 -26.58 14.31 -34.56
N GLN A 507 -26.48 13.44 -35.57
CA GLN A 507 -25.97 12.08 -35.42
C GLN A 507 -24.44 12.07 -35.21
N GLU A 508 -23.68 12.82 -36.01
CA GLU A 508 -22.22 12.95 -35.86
C GLU A 508 -21.85 13.57 -34.51
N PHE A 509 -22.59 14.58 -34.06
CA PHE A 509 -22.42 15.17 -32.73
C PHE A 509 -22.65 14.13 -31.62
N LYS A 510 -23.72 13.30 -31.72
CA LYS A 510 -23.98 12.22 -30.76
C LYS A 510 -22.85 11.20 -30.74
N GLU A 511 -22.33 10.80 -31.89
CA GLU A 511 -21.19 9.88 -32.00
C GLU A 511 -19.92 10.48 -31.38
N ARG A 512 -19.68 11.77 -31.58
CA ARG A 512 -18.59 12.54 -30.97
C ARG A 512 -18.69 12.58 -29.44
N VAL A 513 -19.88 12.85 -28.90
CA VAL A 513 -20.11 12.81 -27.44
C VAL A 513 -19.90 11.41 -26.87
N VAL A 514 -20.35 10.35 -27.56
CA VAL A 514 -20.09 8.96 -27.15
C VAL A 514 -18.60 8.67 -27.11
N ARG A 515 -17.84 9.16 -28.09
CA ARG A 515 -16.38 9.05 -28.15
C ARG A 515 -15.70 9.78 -26.99
N TRP A 516 -16.09 11.01 -26.66
CA TRP A 516 -15.58 11.73 -25.50
C TRP A 516 -15.87 10.98 -24.19
N LYS A 517 -17.09 10.45 -24.03
CA LYS A 517 -17.47 9.61 -22.88
C LYS A 517 -16.63 8.33 -22.82
N ALA A 518 -16.31 7.72 -23.96
CA ALA A 518 -15.44 6.55 -24.01
C ALA A 518 -13.99 6.89 -23.61
N LEU A 519 -13.45 8.03 -24.07
CA LEU A 519 -12.11 8.49 -23.70
C LEU A 519 -12.00 8.83 -22.22
N ALA A 520 -12.92 9.64 -21.68
CA ALA A 520 -13.01 9.89 -20.24
C ALA A 520 -13.28 8.59 -19.46
N GLY A 521 -14.06 7.69 -20.06
CA GLY A 521 -14.37 6.36 -19.56
C GLY A 521 -13.23 5.35 -19.65
N ALA A 522 -12.11 5.69 -20.30
CA ALA A 522 -10.89 4.87 -20.35
C ALA A 522 -9.82 5.36 -19.37
N LEU A 523 -9.95 6.57 -18.82
CA LEU A 523 -9.05 7.09 -17.81
C LEU A 523 -9.06 6.18 -16.58
N GLY A 524 -7.86 5.69 -16.22
CA GLY A 524 -7.66 4.72 -15.15
C GLY A 524 -7.90 5.30 -13.74
N PHE A 525 -7.82 6.63 -13.62
CA PHE A 525 -8.03 7.35 -12.36
C PHE A 525 -9.33 8.16 -12.44
N ARG A 526 -10.36 7.75 -11.69
CA ARG A 526 -11.67 8.44 -11.63
C ARG A 526 -12.15 8.61 -10.20
N PRO A 527 -12.36 9.85 -9.70
CA PRO A 527 -12.80 10.10 -8.33
C PRO A 527 -14.07 9.34 -7.93
N SER A 528 -15.04 9.21 -8.85
CA SER A 528 -16.30 8.51 -8.58
C SER A 528 -16.12 7.03 -8.22
N LEU A 529 -15.10 6.37 -8.78
CA LEU A 529 -14.81 4.96 -8.53
C LEU A 529 -14.13 4.74 -7.17
N LEU A 530 -13.48 5.76 -6.61
CA LEU A 530 -12.78 5.68 -5.32
C LEU A 530 -13.73 5.44 -4.15
N SER A 531 -15.01 5.77 -4.30
CA SER A 531 -16.07 5.47 -3.32
C SER A 531 -16.19 3.97 -2.96
N GLN A 532 -15.63 3.07 -3.77
CA GLN A 532 -15.52 1.64 -3.46
C GLN A 532 -14.55 1.36 -2.29
N PHE A 533 -13.58 2.26 -2.07
CA PHE A 533 -12.58 2.22 -0.99
C PHE A 533 -12.94 3.28 0.05
N LYS A 534 -13.94 3.00 0.88
CA LYS A 534 -14.53 3.99 1.80
C LYS A 534 -13.51 4.67 2.71
N GLN A 535 -12.55 3.91 3.24
CA GLN A 535 -11.53 4.47 4.14
C GLN A 535 -10.52 5.32 3.37
N MET A 536 -10.06 4.85 2.20
CA MET A 536 -9.13 5.64 1.37
C MET A 536 -9.80 6.86 0.73
N ASP A 537 -11.09 6.78 0.40
CA ASP A 537 -11.87 7.91 -0.13
C ASP A 537 -11.92 9.06 0.89
N ILE A 538 -12.14 8.77 2.18
CA ILE A 538 -12.12 9.78 3.24
C ILE A 538 -10.76 10.52 3.29
N LEU A 539 -9.66 9.78 3.14
CA LEU A 539 -8.31 10.35 3.12
C LEU A 539 -8.07 11.18 1.86
N LEU A 540 -8.47 10.67 0.68
CA LEU A 540 -8.17 11.27 -0.61
C LEU A 540 -9.03 12.49 -0.92
N LYS A 541 -10.29 12.51 -0.50
CA LYS A 541 -11.30 13.51 -0.91
C LYS A 541 -10.84 14.97 -0.82
N PRO A 542 -10.07 15.43 0.19
CA PRO A 542 -9.56 16.80 0.23
C PRO A 542 -8.53 17.14 -0.86
N HIS A 543 -7.91 16.14 -1.47
CA HIS A 543 -6.81 16.27 -2.43
C HIS A 543 -7.20 15.83 -3.85
N LEU A 544 -8.49 15.60 -4.07
CA LEU A 544 -9.04 15.18 -5.34
C LEU A 544 -9.79 16.32 -6.01
N ILE A 545 -9.45 16.56 -7.28
CA ILE A 545 -10.19 17.49 -8.13
C ILE A 545 -11.40 16.73 -8.69
N PRO A 546 -12.64 17.20 -8.43
CA PRO A 546 -13.84 16.52 -8.89
C PRO A 546 -13.90 16.50 -10.43
N SER A 547 -14.46 15.44 -11.00
CA SER A 547 -14.67 15.37 -12.44
C SER A 547 -15.73 16.39 -12.87
N THR A 548 -15.41 17.20 -13.87
CA THR A 548 -16.38 18.10 -14.52
C THR A 548 -17.30 17.30 -15.44
N THR A 549 -18.56 17.72 -15.56
CA THR A 549 -19.52 17.08 -16.48
C THR A 549 -19.11 17.36 -17.93
N LEU A 550 -19.20 16.32 -18.77
CA LEU A 550 -18.98 16.41 -20.23
C LEU A 550 -20.13 17.12 -20.96
N ALA A 551 -21.29 17.27 -20.30
CA ALA A 551 -22.46 17.94 -20.84
C ALA A 551 -22.68 19.25 -20.08
N ASP A 552 -23.07 20.29 -20.82
CA ASP A 552 -23.76 21.45 -20.26
C ASP A 552 -25.07 20.93 -19.65
N LEU A 553 -25.25 21.08 -18.33
CA LEU A 553 -26.52 20.79 -17.67
C LEU A 553 -27.53 21.87 -18.07
N THR A 554 -28.10 21.72 -19.26
CA THR A 554 -29.38 22.31 -19.69
C THR A 554 -30.24 21.24 -20.34
N GLU A 555 -30.42 20.11 -19.65
CA GLU A 555 -31.44 19.12 -20.00
C GLU A 555 -32.12 18.59 -18.72
N GLU A 556 -32.82 19.46 -17.99
CA GLU A 556 -34.03 19.03 -17.29
C GLU A 556 -35.09 20.13 -17.43
N ASN A 557 -36.14 19.80 -18.19
CA ASN A 557 -37.31 20.60 -18.59
C ASN A 557 -37.16 21.33 -19.93
N GLY A 558 -37.44 20.57 -20.99
CA GLY A 558 -37.42 21.04 -22.38
C GLY A 558 -38.34 22.22 -22.63
N PHE A 559 -37.78 23.25 -23.25
CA PHE A 559 -38.43 24.08 -24.27
C PHE A 559 -37.31 24.69 -25.11
N VAL A 560 -37.35 24.44 -26.42
CA VAL A 560 -36.64 25.21 -27.43
C VAL A 560 -36.96 26.68 -27.19
N SER A 561 -35.98 27.54 -26.92
CA SER A 561 -36.18 28.98 -26.93
C SER A 561 -34.90 29.74 -27.27
N GLN A 562 -35.07 30.53 -28.32
CA GLN A 562 -34.18 31.52 -28.91
C GLN A 562 -33.56 32.49 -27.88
N ALA A 563 -32.43 33.05 -28.30
CA ALA A 563 -31.81 34.31 -27.90
C ALA A 563 -32.55 35.19 -26.86
N ARG A 564 -31.72 35.73 -25.94
CA ARG A 564 -31.69 37.08 -25.32
C ARG A 564 -31.82 37.16 -23.79
N LYS A 565 -30.85 37.93 -23.28
CA LYS A 565 -30.81 38.83 -22.09
C LYS A 565 -30.28 38.26 -20.77
N ARG A 566 -28.99 38.62 -20.54
CA ARG A 566 -28.39 39.12 -19.29
C ARG A 566 -29.31 39.09 -18.06
N ARG A 567 -28.96 38.25 -17.09
CA ARG A 567 -28.97 38.61 -15.66
C ARG A 567 -27.65 38.17 -15.05
N ARG A 568 -26.88 39.14 -14.54
CA ARG A 568 -25.78 38.91 -13.60
C ARG A 568 -26.38 38.26 -12.35
N ILE A 569 -26.02 37.01 -12.08
CA ILE A 569 -25.99 36.47 -10.72
C ILE A 569 -24.64 35.76 -10.58
N GLY A 570 -23.67 36.47 -10.01
CA GLY A 570 -22.43 35.87 -9.59
C GLY A 570 -22.72 34.95 -8.42
N HIS A 571 -22.78 33.64 -8.65
CA HIS A 571 -22.66 32.67 -7.57
C HIS A 571 -21.18 32.54 -7.20
N VAL A 572 -20.74 33.44 -6.34
CA VAL A 572 -19.53 33.24 -5.54
C VAL A 572 -19.80 32.05 -4.63
N ALA A 573 -19.29 30.88 -4.98
CA ALA A 573 -19.20 29.74 -4.08
C ALA A 573 -18.14 30.02 -3.01
N LYS A 574 -18.46 30.91 -2.07
CA LYS A 574 -17.75 31.03 -0.79
C LYS A 574 -18.07 29.79 0.04
N LYS A 575 -17.34 28.70 -0.16
CA LYS A 575 -17.02 27.78 0.93
C LYS A 575 -15.70 28.24 1.53
N ARG A 576 -15.77 29.27 2.38
CA ARG A 576 -14.75 29.44 3.42
C ARG A 576 -14.88 28.21 4.31
N VAL A 577 -13.97 27.26 4.14
CA VAL A 577 -13.72 26.27 5.18
C VAL A 577 -13.17 27.07 6.35
N ASP A 578 -13.89 27.03 7.47
CA ASP A 578 -13.50 27.66 8.72
C ASP A 578 -12.17 27.03 9.18
N PRO A 579 -11.06 27.79 9.26
CA PRO A 579 -9.76 27.26 9.69
C PRO A 579 -9.85 26.58 11.07
N ASP A 580 -10.72 27.10 11.93
CA ASP A 580 -10.98 26.57 13.27
C ASP A 580 -11.71 25.21 13.24
N PHE A 581 -12.45 24.90 12.16
CA PHE A 581 -13.08 23.60 11.96
C PHE A 581 -12.07 22.55 11.48
N LEU A 582 -11.09 22.96 10.67
CA LEU A 582 -9.96 22.11 10.26
C LEU A 582 -9.10 21.75 11.47
N GLU A 583 -8.70 22.71 12.32
CA GLU A 583 -7.95 22.43 13.55
C GLU A 583 -8.69 21.47 14.50
N ARG A 584 -10.00 21.64 14.70
CA ARG A 584 -10.82 20.73 15.53
C ARG A 584 -10.97 19.33 14.93
N SER A 585 -10.78 19.15 13.62
CA SER A 585 -10.84 17.86 12.95
C SER A 585 -9.52 17.07 13.03
N PHE A 586 -8.41 17.72 13.39
CA PHE A 586 -7.11 17.10 13.62
C PHE A 586 -6.87 16.67 15.07
N ASP A 587 -7.69 17.14 16.01
CA ASP A 587 -7.56 16.75 17.41
C ASP A 587 -8.24 15.39 17.67
N VAL A 588 -7.48 14.32 17.40
CA VAL A 588 -7.83 12.92 17.73
C VAL A 588 -8.23 12.77 19.22
N LEU A 589 -7.78 13.70 20.07
CA LEU A 589 -8.09 13.81 21.49
C LEU A 589 -9.45 14.48 21.78
N HIS A 590 -10.25 14.90 20.81
CA HIS A 590 -11.59 15.46 21.04
C HIS A 590 -12.72 14.62 20.45
N LEU A 591 -12.40 13.50 19.80
CA LEU A 591 -13.39 12.47 19.47
C LEU A 591 -13.95 11.88 20.77
N PRO A 592 -15.29 11.92 20.98
CA PRO A 592 -15.91 11.47 22.23
C PRO A 592 -15.50 10.05 22.63
N ASP A 593 -15.32 9.16 21.64
CA ASP A 593 -14.96 7.76 21.84
C ASP A 593 -13.48 7.56 22.23
N VAL A 594 -12.59 8.45 21.77
CA VAL A 594 -11.16 8.41 22.11
C VAL A 594 -10.96 8.98 23.51
N MET A 595 -11.64 10.08 23.83
CA MET A 595 -11.64 10.68 25.16
C MET A 595 -12.22 9.75 26.22
N GLU A 596 -13.34 9.08 25.91
CA GLU A 596 -13.92 8.08 26.81
C GLU A 596 -12.95 6.91 27.07
N ARG A 597 -12.22 6.48 26.04
CA ARG A 597 -11.18 5.45 26.17
C ARG A 597 -9.97 5.93 26.99
N VAL A 598 -9.50 7.16 26.81
CA VAL A 598 -8.40 7.73 27.62
C VAL A 598 -8.84 7.89 29.09
N CYS A 599 -10.04 8.42 29.31
CA CYS A 599 -10.62 8.56 30.64
C CYS A 599 -10.83 7.22 31.35
N SER A 600 -11.10 6.13 30.62
CA SER A 600 -11.25 4.78 31.20
C SER A 600 -9.96 4.22 31.84
N PHE A 601 -8.80 4.80 31.53
CA PHE A 601 -7.52 4.46 32.15
C PHE A 601 -7.16 5.36 33.34
N MET A 602 -7.99 6.37 33.64
CA MET A 602 -7.74 7.32 34.73
C MET A 602 -8.51 6.93 35.99
N SER A 603 -7.93 7.19 37.16
CA SER A 603 -8.65 6.95 38.42
C SER A 603 -9.80 7.95 38.59
N ALA A 604 -10.87 7.53 39.28
CA ALA A 604 -12.03 8.37 39.58
C ALA A 604 -11.64 9.73 40.20
N LYS A 605 -10.67 9.73 41.13
CA LYS A 605 -10.12 10.95 41.75
C LYS A 605 -9.50 11.91 40.74
N ARG A 606 -8.82 11.38 39.71
CA ARG A 606 -8.17 12.18 38.67
C ARG A 606 -9.19 12.72 37.66
N LEU A 607 -10.22 11.93 37.34
CA LEU A 607 -11.34 12.35 36.49
C LEU A 607 -12.13 13.50 37.11
N CYS A 608 -12.51 13.43 38.39
CA CYS A 608 -13.22 14.51 39.07
C CYS A 608 -12.39 15.81 39.14
N ARG A 609 -11.07 15.70 39.33
CA ARG A 609 -10.17 16.87 39.30
C ARG A 609 -10.08 17.52 37.93
N MET A 610 -10.07 16.74 36.85
CA MET A 610 -10.06 17.27 35.49
C MET A 610 -11.40 17.87 35.07
N ALA A 611 -12.52 17.30 35.53
CA ALA A 611 -13.85 17.86 35.31
C ALA A 611 -14.03 19.26 35.94
N LEU A 612 -13.36 19.54 37.07
CA LEU A 612 -13.42 20.85 37.72
C LEU A 612 -12.71 21.97 36.95
N VAL A 613 -11.77 21.63 36.06
CA VAL A 613 -10.93 22.61 35.35
C VAL A 613 -11.12 22.61 33.82
N CYS A 614 -11.81 21.61 33.27
CA CYS A 614 -12.07 21.52 31.83
C CYS A 614 -13.52 21.13 31.53
N ARG A 615 -14.22 21.99 30.79
CA ARG A 615 -15.64 21.83 30.43
C ARG A 615 -15.92 20.55 29.62
N ALA A 616 -15.03 20.18 28.69
CA ALA A 616 -15.16 18.95 27.92
C ALA A 616 -15.07 17.69 28.82
N PHE A 617 -14.18 17.69 29.82
CA PHE A 617 -14.11 16.61 30.81
C PHE A 617 -15.32 16.60 31.75
N ALA A 618 -15.88 17.76 32.09
CA ALA A 618 -17.13 17.84 32.86
C ALA A 618 -18.29 17.18 32.11
N GLU A 619 -18.48 17.52 30.83
CA GLU A 619 -19.53 16.95 29.98
C GLU A 619 -19.35 15.43 29.76
N LEU A 620 -18.11 14.96 29.58
CA LEU A 620 -17.79 13.53 29.50
C LEU A 620 -18.02 12.80 30.84
N SER A 621 -17.74 13.44 31.97
CA SER A 621 -17.95 12.85 33.31
C SER A 621 -19.42 12.63 33.65
N HIS A 622 -20.35 13.29 32.96
CA HIS A 622 -21.78 13.04 33.12
C HIS A 622 -22.29 11.81 32.35
N ARG A 623 -21.46 11.19 31.49
CA ARG A 623 -21.85 10.00 30.72
C ARG A 623 -21.76 8.73 31.57
N ALA A 624 -22.87 8.02 31.69
CA ALA A 624 -22.95 6.78 32.47
C ALA A 624 -22.04 5.65 31.93
N SER A 625 -21.72 5.66 30.63
CA SER A 625 -20.85 4.68 29.98
C SER A 625 -19.39 4.73 30.47
N LEU A 626 -18.92 5.91 30.89
CA LEU A 626 -17.58 6.14 31.45
C LEU A 626 -17.38 5.46 32.81
N TRP A 627 -18.42 5.44 33.65
CA TRP A 627 -18.37 4.92 35.01
C TRP A 627 -18.70 3.43 35.10
N ARG A 628 -19.44 2.89 34.12
CA ARG A 628 -19.82 1.47 34.07
C ARG A 628 -18.64 0.50 34.30
N PRO A 629 -17.46 0.69 33.67
CA PRO A 629 -16.30 -0.18 33.90
C PRO A 629 -15.75 -0.12 35.33
N LEU A 630 -15.76 1.07 35.96
CA LEU A 630 -15.28 1.28 37.33
C LEU A 630 -16.22 0.64 38.36
N TYR A 631 -17.53 0.69 38.14
CA TYR A 631 -18.52 0.04 39.00
C TYR A 631 -18.59 -1.49 38.78
N LEU A 632 -18.37 -1.97 37.55
CA LEU A 632 -18.32 -3.41 37.26
C LEU A 632 -17.06 -4.08 37.83
N GLN A 633 -15.94 -3.36 37.96
CA GLN A 633 -14.74 -3.87 38.64
C GLN A 633 -14.87 -3.93 40.17
N LEU A 634 -15.80 -3.19 40.77
CA LEU A 634 -16.10 -3.26 42.21
C LEU A 634 -17.14 -4.35 42.56
N GLY A 635 -17.87 -4.88 41.57
CA GLY A 635 -18.97 -5.82 41.79
C GLY A 635 -18.64 -7.32 41.68
N LEU A 636 -17.41 -7.70 41.29
CA LEU A 636 -17.06 -9.11 41.06
C LEU A 636 -15.67 -9.47 41.61
N SER A 637 -15.55 -9.47 42.94
CA SER A 637 -14.57 -10.31 43.64
C SER A 637 -15.29 -11.28 44.58
N VAL A 638 -15.50 -12.50 44.08
CA VAL A 638 -15.61 -13.80 44.79
C VAL A 638 -16.38 -13.84 46.12
N GLY A 639 -17.56 -14.49 46.14
CA GLY A 639 -18.04 -15.19 47.34
C GLY A 639 -19.55 -15.41 47.52
N LYS A 640 -20.02 -16.61 47.16
CA LYS A 640 -21.19 -17.36 47.70
C LYS A 640 -22.65 -16.86 47.49
N LYS A 641 -23.40 -17.75 46.81
CA LYS A 641 -24.82 -18.18 46.96
C LYS A 641 -25.98 -17.18 46.74
N GLN A 642 -26.97 -17.71 46.02
CA GLN A 642 -28.37 -17.26 45.80
C GLN A 642 -28.49 -15.96 45.01
N GLY A 643 -29.26 -15.85 43.93
CA GLY A 643 -30.56 -16.44 43.69
C GLY A 643 -31.58 -15.29 43.67
N VAL A 644 -31.93 -14.86 42.46
CA VAL A 644 -33.21 -14.23 42.08
C VAL A 644 -33.38 -12.69 42.23
N LEU A 645 -33.89 -12.13 41.11
CA LEU A 645 -34.66 -10.89 40.87
C LEU A 645 -33.95 -9.55 40.63
N LEU A 646 -33.93 -9.19 39.33
CA LEU A 646 -34.53 -7.99 38.72
C LEU A 646 -34.84 -6.83 39.67
N LEU A 647 -34.32 -5.64 39.34
CA LEU A 647 -35.08 -4.40 39.16
C LEU A 647 -34.12 -3.23 38.92
N LEU A 648 -34.15 -2.63 37.72
CA LEU A 648 -34.67 -1.26 37.55
C LEU A 648 -34.49 -0.79 36.10
N GLN A 649 -35.58 -0.18 35.64
CA GLN A 649 -35.77 0.59 34.42
C GLN A 649 -34.80 1.76 34.30
#